data_AF-A0A1C4XIP2-F1
#
_entry.id   AF-A0A1C4XIP2-F1
#
_cell.length_a   1.000
_cell.length_b   1.000
_cell.length_c   1.000
_cell.angle_alpha   90.00
_cell.angle_beta   90.00
_cell.angle_gamma   90.00
#
_symmetry.space_group_name_H-M   'P 1'
#
loop_
_entity.id
_entity.type
_entity.pdbx_description
1 polymer ?
#
loop_
_entity_poly.entity_id
_entity_poly.type
_entity_poly.pdbx_seq_one_letter_code
_entity_poly.pdbx_strand_id
1 'polypeptide(L)'
;MIRTMVRVRARPGLEPAVESAWHTVAGRIGALAGNLRYGLLRDATDPRAFVVVTEWADESALRDYQAGPVAARLADAVRPLIEASGPDSHRVMRDDGRGGPRIYVDVELTVPADRLAEFERGYPEVTVRMGGVPGYLREELLREPGSDVFHIFAEWASEAEFHRWISDPAHAEQEAGPIAPFLLEFRRRLFHVAADPGSGPEPTTGREATAVHRTTDVLVVGAGPTGLTAAVELARRGIECRVIDKLATPAGQADKAIGVHCRTMELWEDQGIVREAMDAGIWLTGNMVFVNGVETHRMSWELPELPYAHLGLPQYETERILTERLATLGVRPQRGAELVGFTQDDDGVLATVATADGGTETVRAKYLVGCDGAHSRVRELLGLTFTGGLGRFPQLFMLGDVDVDWDMPDGHLLRFLHETDGRMDGMLVCVPLRGESRYRIATLAPPRFFAQTGGQDAPPGFSEELAAPTLADVQAALDQLAPPSTRASNLRWSSVFRISHGIVDRYRDGRVFVAGDAAHLHPPAGGQGMNTGIQDAWNLAWKLALAVRGVAAPGLLDSYETERRPEGEEIVGRAVRMAFTDELDREDLKRQFLQEMSMLLSYADSPLVGECLTDPDALRNGPRPGDRAPDVGGLRRQGVGHPLRLRDLTRGTRHTLLVYADGSADEAALTGVEKLYADVRRQASEEIDGYLLLSPDVPAPRLLAPPVVQDTGGEFRTTYDVSGSALYLIRPDGHVGFRSQPIDADALRKHLHLLFGGAR
;
A
#
# COMPACT_ATOMS: atom_id res chain seq x y z
N MET A 1 -22.32 -1.60 5.68
CA MET A 1 -22.53 -3.05 5.44
C MET A 1 -23.76 -3.51 6.23
N ILE A 2 -24.50 -4.51 5.73
CA ILE A 2 -25.67 -5.09 6.41
C ILE A 2 -25.50 -6.59 6.55
N ARG A 3 -25.57 -7.09 7.79
CA ARG A 3 -25.55 -8.53 8.07
C ARG A 3 -26.95 -9.02 8.41
N THR A 4 -27.37 -10.13 7.82
CA THR A 4 -28.59 -10.84 8.23
C THR A 4 -28.26 -12.19 8.82
N MET A 5 -29.03 -12.57 9.84
CA MET A 5 -28.96 -13.88 10.49
C MET A 5 -30.35 -14.50 10.47
N VAL A 6 -30.47 -15.64 9.81
CA VAL A 6 -31.70 -16.44 9.79
C VAL A 6 -31.45 -17.72 10.58
N ARG A 7 -32.12 -17.87 11.72
CA ARG A 7 -32.09 -19.08 12.54
C ARG A 7 -33.11 -20.09 12.04
N VAL A 8 -32.67 -21.31 11.85
CA VAL A 8 -33.54 -22.44 11.48
C VAL A 8 -33.20 -23.65 12.31
N ARG A 9 -34.21 -24.46 12.63
CA ARG A 9 -34.03 -25.70 13.39
C ARG A 9 -34.47 -26.87 12.52
N ALA A 10 -33.58 -27.80 12.23
CA ALA A 10 -33.88 -28.99 11.43
C ALA A 10 -34.88 -29.90 12.16
N ARG A 11 -35.80 -30.52 11.41
CA ARG A 11 -36.63 -31.62 11.95
C ARG A 11 -35.72 -32.81 12.30
N PRO A 12 -36.11 -33.67 13.25
CA PRO A 12 -35.24 -34.76 13.71
C PRO A 12 -34.77 -35.65 12.56
N GLY A 13 -33.45 -35.83 12.41
CA GLY A 13 -32.84 -36.70 11.40
C GLY A 13 -32.69 -36.07 10.01
N LEU A 14 -33.05 -34.79 9.83
CA LEU A 14 -32.90 -34.06 8.56
C LEU A 14 -31.75 -33.04 8.57
N GLU A 15 -30.88 -33.07 9.58
CA GLU A 15 -29.74 -32.15 9.73
C GLU A 15 -28.82 -32.18 8.49
N PRO A 16 -28.38 -33.35 7.98
CA PRO A 16 -27.54 -33.40 6.77
C PRO A 16 -28.27 -32.90 5.52
N ALA A 17 -29.59 -33.02 5.47
CA ALA A 17 -30.40 -32.54 4.34
C ALA A 17 -30.45 -31.00 4.33
N VAL A 18 -30.48 -30.34 5.49
CA VAL A 18 -30.42 -28.87 5.59
C VAL A 18 -29.06 -28.36 5.10
N GLU A 19 -27.97 -28.99 5.53
CA GLU A 19 -26.62 -28.65 5.05
C GLU A 19 -26.52 -28.85 3.54
N SER A 20 -26.97 -29.99 3.01
CA SER A 20 -26.96 -30.24 1.57
C SER A 20 -27.78 -29.20 0.79
N ALA A 21 -28.99 -28.89 1.25
CA ALA A 21 -29.86 -27.89 0.65
C ALA A 21 -29.17 -26.51 0.58
N TRP A 22 -28.52 -26.08 1.66
CA TRP A 22 -27.72 -24.86 1.68
C TRP A 22 -26.61 -24.89 0.62
N HIS A 23 -25.78 -25.94 0.58
CA HIS A 23 -24.64 -26.03 -0.35
C HIS A 23 -25.07 -25.93 -1.82
N THR A 24 -26.28 -26.40 -2.18
CA THR A 24 -26.80 -26.26 -3.56
C THR A 24 -27.08 -24.82 -3.97
N VAL A 25 -27.29 -23.92 -3.01
CA VAL A 25 -27.66 -22.51 -3.26
C VAL A 25 -26.54 -21.55 -2.83
N ALA A 26 -25.65 -21.94 -1.92
CA ALA A 26 -24.59 -21.12 -1.34
C ALA A 26 -23.74 -20.40 -2.40
N GLY A 27 -23.21 -21.14 -3.39
CA GLY A 27 -22.41 -20.55 -4.47
C GLY A 27 -23.17 -19.53 -5.33
N ARG A 28 -24.50 -19.65 -5.40
CA ARG A 28 -25.34 -18.65 -6.10
C ARG A 28 -25.56 -17.41 -5.26
N ILE A 29 -25.65 -17.54 -3.94
CA ILE A 29 -25.73 -16.39 -3.01
C ILE A 29 -24.42 -15.60 -3.07
N GLY A 30 -23.29 -16.30 -3.05
CA GLY A 30 -21.97 -15.67 -3.21
C GLY A 30 -21.74 -14.97 -4.54
N ALA A 31 -22.47 -15.38 -5.59
CA ALA A 31 -22.41 -14.76 -6.90
C ALA A 31 -23.34 -13.55 -7.06
N LEU A 32 -24.21 -13.26 -6.07
CA LEU A 32 -25.10 -12.10 -6.14
C LEU A 32 -24.34 -10.81 -5.90
N ALA A 33 -24.63 -9.82 -6.74
CA ALA A 33 -24.05 -8.49 -6.63
C ALA A 33 -24.28 -7.90 -5.23
N GLY A 34 -23.19 -7.42 -4.62
CA GLY A 34 -23.22 -6.85 -3.27
C GLY A 34 -23.25 -7.87 -2.14
N ASN A 35 -23.21 -9.18 -2.40
CA ASN A 35 -22.95 -10.18 -1.34
C ASN A 35 -21.47 -10.12 -0.92
N LEU A 36 -21.22 -9.87 0.37
CA LEU A 36 -19.87 -9.74 0.94
C LEU A 36 -19.44 -11.00 1.70
N ARG A 37 -20.41 -11.71 2.28
CA ARG A 37 -20.21 -12.99 2.97
C ARG A 37 -21.51 -13.79 2.88
N TYR A 38 -21.38 -15.10 2.83
CA TYR A 38 -22.48 -16.03 3.01
C TYR A 38 -21.91 -17.25 3.74
N GLY A 39 -22.66 -17.77 4.71
CA GLY A 39 -22.22 -18.89 5.50
C GLY A 39 -23.40 -19.59 6.16
N LEU A 40 -23.24 -20.88 6.37
CA LEU A 40 -24.09 -21.65 7.26
C LEU A 40 -23.27 -21.95 8.50
N LEU A 41 -23.75 -21.53 9.66
CA LEU A 41 -23.17 -21.86 10.94
C LEU A 41 -24.08 -22.84 11.67
N ARG A 42 -23.50 -23.66 12.55
CA ARG A 42 -24.22 -24.60 13.40
C ARG A 42 -24.07 -24.20 14.86
N ASP A 43 -25.13 -24.32 15.64
CA ASP A 43 -25.05 -24.12 17.08
C ASP A 43 -24.19 -25.23 17.71
N ALA A 44 -23.19 -24.84 18.51
CA ALA A 44 -22.28 -25.79 19.15
C ALA A 44 -22.96 -26.63 20.24
N THR A 45 -24.07 -26.14 20.81
CA THR A 45 -24.82 -26.78 21.89
C THR A 45 -26.08 -27.50 21.41
N ASP A 46 -26.58 -27.14 20.23
CA ASP A 46 -27.75 -27.78 19.62
C ASP A 46 -27.46 -28.23 18.18
N PRO A 47 -27.22 -29.54 17.96
CA PRO A 47 -26.87 -30.06 16.66
C PRO A 47 -27.99 -29.88 15.61
N ARG A 48 -29.22 -29.53 16.02
CA ARG A 48 -30.35 -29.33 15.12
C ARG A 48 -30.54 -27.85 14.73
N ALA A 49 -29.82 -26.92 15.36
CA ALA A 49 -29.94 -25.50 15.10
C ALA A 49 -28.84 -25.01 14.14
N PHE A 50 -29.27 -24.26 13.13
CA PHE A 50 -28.44 -23.66 12.11
C PHE A 50 -28.72 -22.16 12.01
N VAL A 51 -27.68 -21.41 11.64
CA VAL A 51 -27.77 -19.98 11.40
C VAL A 51 -27.22 -19.69 10.01
N VAL A 52 -28.08 -19.21 9.12
CA VAL A 52 -27.65 -18.67 7.83
C VAL A 52 -27.23 -17.22 8.04
N VAL A 53 -25.97 -16.93 7.74
CA VAL A 53 -25.41 -15.58 7.81
C VAL A 53 -25.17 -15.09 6.39
N THR A 54 -25.68 -13.92 6.06
CA THR A 54 -25.30 -13.21 4.83
C THR A 54 -24.92 -11.77 5.13
N GLU A 55 -23.89 -11.26 4.47
CA GLU A 55 -23.47 -9.86 4.53
C GLU A 55 -23.67 -9.22 3.17
N TRP A 56 -24.17 -7.99 3.17
CA TRP A 56 -24.51 -7.23 1.98
C TRP A 56 -23.85 -5.85 2.04
N ALA A 57 -23.44 -5.35 0.88
CA ALA A 57 -22.80 -4.05 0.73
C ALA A 57 -23.71 -2.91 1.21
N ASP A 58 -24.99 -2.97 0.85
CA ASP A 58 -26.00 -1.96 1.14
C ASP A 58 -27.44 -2.54 1.19
N GLU A 59 -28.42 -1.69 1.49
CA GLU A 59 -29.84 -2.10 1.57
C GLU A 59 -30.42 -2.53 0.21
N SER A 60 -29.89 -2.01 -0.90
CA SER A 60 -30.37 -2.41 -2.22
C SER A 60 -30.01 -3.86 -2.49
N ALA A 61 -28.74 -4.23 -2.27
CA ALA A 61 -28.26 -5.60 -2.47
C ALA A 61 -29.01 -6.61 -1.57
N LEU A 62 -29.28 -6.23 -0.31
CA LEU A 62 -30.10 -7.06 0.58
C LEU A 62 -31.55 -7.20 0.06
N ARG A 63 -32.19 -6.11 -0.37
CA ARG A 63 -33.54 -6.15 -0.93
C ARG A 63 -33.61 -6.98 -2.21
N ASP A 64 -32.64 -6.83 -3.10
CA ASP A 64 -32.55 -7.56 -4.36
C ASP A 64 -32.35 -9.06 -4.12
N TYR A 65 -31.55 -9.43 -3.11
CA TYR A 65 -31.48 -10.83 -2.66
C TYR A 65 -32.82 -11.32 -2.13
N GLN A 66 -33.43 -10.60 -1.18
CA GLN A 66 -34.67 -11.00 -0.51
C GLN A 66 -35.85 -11.14 -1.50
N ALA A 67 -35.94 -10.26 -2.50
CA ALA A 67 -36.95 -10.31 -3.55
C ALA A 67 -36.56 -11.25 -4.72
N GLY A 68 -35.31 -11.71 -4.74
CA GLY A 68 -34.72 -12.44 -5.85
C GLY A 68 -35.01 -13.95 -5.86
N PRO A 69 -34.82 -14.60 -7.03
CA PRO A 69 -35.09 -16.03 -7.19
C PRO A 69 -34.16 -16.93 -6.35
N VAL A 70 -32.99 -16.43 -5.93
CA VAL A 70 -32.03 -17.18 -5.11
C VAL A 70 -32.52 -17.32 -3.67
N ALA A 71 -33.06 -16.26 -3.05
CA ALA A 71 -33.65 -16.34 -1.72
C ALA A 71 -34.89 -17.23 -1.71
N ALA A 72 -35.76 -17.12 -2.73
CA ALA A 72 -36.92 -17.99 -2.88
C ALA A 72 -36.50 -19.47 -2.98
N ARG A 73 -35.49 -19.77 -3.79
CA ARG A 73 -34.97 -21.13 -3.97
C ARG A 73 -34.36 -21.70 -2.68
N LEU A 74 -33.64 -20.88 -1.91
CA LEU A 74 -33.13 -21.30 -0.59
C LEU A 74 -34.29 -21.60 0.36
N ALA A 75 -35.28 -20.70 0.42
CA ALA A 75 -36.45 -20.89 1.26
C ALA A 75 -37.22 -22.16 0.89
N ASP A 76 -37.42 -22.45 -0.39
CA ASP A 76 -38.11 -23.65 -0.86
C ASP A 76 -37.32 -24.94 -0.55
N ALA A 77 -35.99 -24.89 -0.69
CA ALA A 77 -35.13 -26.04 -0.40
C ALA A 77 -35.08 -26.37 1.10
N VAL A 78 -35.09 -25.35 1.98
CA VAL A 78 -34.90 -25.53 3.42
C VAL A 78 -36.24 -25.69 4.18
N ARG A 79 -37.32 -25.01 3.76
CA ARG A 79 -38.63 -25.01 4.43
C ARG A 79 -39.21 -26.40 4.76
N PRO A 80 -39.15 -27.44 3.90
CA PRO A 80 -39.69 -28.75 4.26
C PRO A 80 -38.84 -29.50 5.29
N LEU A 81 -37.57 -29.10 5.46
CA LEU A 81 -36.57 -29.76 6.30
C LEU A 81 -36.53 -29.21 7.73
N ILE A 82 -37.09 -28.02 7.95
CA ILE A 82 -37.01 -27.29 9.22
C ILE A 82 -38.36 -27.29 9.97
N GLU A 83 -38.29 -27.04 11.28
CA GLU A 83 -39.43 -26.73 12.12
C GLU A 83 -39.96 -25.33 11.80
N ALA A 84 -41.22 -25.04 12.15
CA ALA A 84 -41.81 -23.72 11.92
C ALA A 84 -41.03 -22.64 12.71
N SER A 85 -40.58 -21.61 12.02
CA SER A 85 -39.82 -20.50 12.60
C SER A 85 -40.73 -19.54 13.37
N GLY A 86 -40.29 -19.11 14.56
CA GLY A 86 -40.97 -18.08 15.37
C GLY A 86 -40.52 -16.65 15.02
N PRO A 87 -41.13 -15.62 15.62
CA PRO A 87 -40.87 -14.20 15.30
C PRO A 87 -39.39 -13.77 15.42
N ASP A 88 -38.61 -14.41 16.30
CA ASP A 88 -37.19 -14.08 16.54
C ASP A 88 -36.20 -14.79 15.61
N SER A 89 -36.70 -15.48 14.56
CA SER A 89 -35.87 -16.30 13.67
C SER A 89 -35.07 -15.50 12.65
N HIS A 90 -35.35 -14.22 12.45
CA HIS A 90 -34.66 -13.39 11.47
C HIS A 90 -34.20 -12.08 12.10
N ARG A 91 -32.95 -11.71 11.85
CA ARG A 91 -32.35 -10.48 12.37
C ARG A 91 -31.56 -9.79 11.29
N VAL A 92 -31.66 -8.47 11.27
CA VAL A 92 -30.88 -7.59 10.39
C VAL A 92 -30.04 -6.66 11.28
N MET A 93 -28.75 -6.61 11.00
CA MET A 93 -27.76 -5.84 11.76
C MET A 93 -26.97 -4.96 10.79
N ARG A 94 -26.55 -3.78 11.24
CA ARG A 94 -25.88 -2.76 10.43
C ARG A 94 -24.51 -2.44 11.00
N ASP A 95 -23.56 -2.24 10.11
CA ASP A 95 -22.25 -1.68 10.43
C ASP A 95 -22.19 -0.29 9.78
N ASP A 96 -22.77 0.70 10.46
CA ASP A 96 -22.93 2.09 9.99
C ASP A 96 -22.40 3.14 10.97
N GLY A 97 -21.77 2.73 12.08
CA GLY A 97 -21.20 3.63 13.10
C GLY A 97 -22.24 4.52 13.80
N ARG A 98 -23.54 4.31 13.56
CA ARG A 98 -24.62 5.05 14.20
C ARG A 98 -25.03 4.28 15.45
N GLY A 99 -24.64 4.80 16.62
CA GLY A 99 -24.89 4.17 17.92
C GLY A 99 -26.36 3.78 18.14
N GLY A 100 -26.67 2.50 17.91
CA GLY A 100 -27.91 1.87 18.37
C GLY A 100 -27.83 1.50 19.86
N PRO A 101 -28.97 1.37 20.56
CA PRO A 101 -29.02 1.06 21.99
C PRO A 101 -28.62 -0.39 22.31
N ARG A 102 -28.26 -1.21 21.31
CA ARG A 102 -27.68 -2.55 21.49
C ARG A 102 -26.73 -2.84 20.36
N ILE A 103 -25.66 -3.55 20.68
CA ILE A 103 -24.66 -3.99 19.70
C ILE A 103 -24.45 -5.50 19.75
N TYR A 104 -23.96 -6.04 18.64
CA TYR A 104 -23.52 -7.41 18.51
C TYR A 104 -22.04 -7.42 18.15
N VAL A 105 -21.29 -8.29 18.81
CA VAL A 105 -19.88 -8.53 18.55
C VAL A 105 -19.74 -9.96 18.06
N ASP A 106 -19.23 -10.13 16.84
CA ASP A 106 -18.84 -11.43 16.31
C ASP A 106 -17.33 -11.59 16.54
N VAL A 107 -16.96 -12.57 17.37
CA VAL A 107 -15.57 -12.96 17.63
C VAL A 107 -15.32 -14.29 16.91
N GLU A 108 -14.56 -14.22 15.82
CA GLU A 108 -14.12 -15.38 15.02
C GLU A 108 -12.78 -15.87 15.57
N LEU A 109 -12.71 -17.14 15.98
CA LEU A 109 -11.50 -17.79 16.50
C LEU A 109 -11.33 -19.21 15.94
N THR A 110 -10.09 -19.66 15.80
CA THR A 110 -9.74 -21.02 15.38
C THR A 110 -9.34 -21.85 16.59
N VAL A 111 -9.97 -23.02 16.77
CA VAL A 111 -9.70 -23.93 17.89
C VAL A 111 -9.01 -25.19 17.36
N PRO A 112 -7.70 -25.39 17.63
CA PRO A 112 -6.97 -26.56 17.18
C PRO A 112 -7.66 -27.87 17.57
N ALA A 113 -7.70 -28.85 16.66
CA ALA A 113 -8.44 -30.09 16.84
C ALA A 113 -8.01 -30.89 18.09
N ASP A 114 -6.71 -30.83 18.45
CA ASP A 114 -6.13 -31.46 19.63
C ASP A 114 -6.52 -30.75 20.95
N ARG A 115 -6.96 -29.49 20.88
CA ARG A 115 -7.41 -28.70 22.03
C ARG A 115 -8.92 -28.42 22.03
N LEU A 116 -9.68 -28.96 21.08
CA LEU A 116 -11.13 -28.77 21.00
C LEU A 116 -11.85 -29.17 22.30
N ALA A 117 -11.48 -30.31 22.88
CA ALA A 117 -12.08 -30.77 24.12
C ALA A 117 -11.74 -29.87 25.33
N GLU A 118 -10.61 -29.17 25.31
CA GLU A 118 -10.25 -28.16 26.31
C GLU A 118 -11.16 -26.93 26.18
N PHE A 119 -11.33 -26.43 24.95
CA PHE A 119 -12.21 -25.31 24.63
C PHE A 119 -13.67 -25.59 24.99
N GLU A 120 -14.21 -26.74 24.58
CA GLU A 120 -15.61 -27.14 24.86
C GLU A 120 -15.90 -27.28 26.36
N ARG A 121 -14.88 -27.64 27.18
CA ARG A 121 -15.01 -27.66 28.64
C ARG A 121 -14.90 -26.27 29.26
N GLY A 122 -14.00 -25.43 28.76
CA GLY A 122 -13.76 -24.10 29.29
C GLY A 122 -14.85 -23.08 28.96
N TYR A 123 -15.46 -23.20 27.78
CA TYR A 123 -16.42 -22.21 27.29
C TYR A 123 -17.64 -22.01 28.21
N PRO A 124 -18.34 -23.06 28.70
CA PRO A 124 -19.46 -22.86 29.63
C PRO A 124 -19.07 -22.15 30.93
N GLU A 125 -17.85 -22.36 31.44
CA GLU A 125 -17.36 -21.65 32.62
C GLU A 125 -17.22 -20.14 32.36
N VAL A 126 -16.77 -19.78 31.16
CA VAL A 126 -16.61 -18.39 30.73
C VAL A 126 -17.96 -17.73 30.51
N THR A 127 -18.91 -18.40 29.87
CA THR A 127 -20.27 -17.87 29.68
C THR A 127 -20.94 -17.53 31.03
N VAL A 128 -20.73 -18.34 32.07
CA VAL A 128 -21.23 -18.05 33.42
C VAL A 128 -20.56 -16.80 34.02
N ARG A 129 -19.24 -16.63 33.84
CA ARG A 129 -18.51 -15.44 34.31
C ARG A 129 -18.96 -14.18 33.57
N MET A 130 -19.08 -14.26 32.24
CA MET A 130 -19.54 -13.18 31.37
C MET A 130 -20.95 -12.69 31.75
N GLY A 131 -21.83 -13.58 32.24
CA GLY A 131 -23.16 -13.20 32.73
C GLY A 131 -23.17 -12.20 33.90
N GLY A 132 -22.04 -12.00 34.59
CA GLY A 132 -21.88 -10.99 35.64
C GLY A 132 -21.35 -9.64 35.14
N VAL A 133 -20.94 -9.54 33.88
CA VAL A 133 -20.30 -8.35 33.32
C VAL A 133 -21.34 -7.26 33.03
N PRO A 134 -21.16 -6.02 33.53
CA PRO A 134 -22.08 -4.93 33.26
C PRO A 134 -22.24 -4.64 31.76
N GLY A 135 -23.49 -4.65 31.28
CA GLY A 135 -23.82 -4.38 29.88
C GLY A 135 -23.71 -5.59 28.96
N TYR A 136 -23.19 -6.72 29.43
CA TYR A 136 -23.22 -7.98 28.69
C TYR A 136 -24.60 -8.63 28.81
N LEU A 137 -25.24 -8.98 27.68
CA LEU A 137 -26.60 -9.49 27.68
C LEU A 137 -26.65 -11.01 27.51
N ARG A 138 -25.94 -11.53 26.51
CA ARG A 138 -25.84 -12.97 26.20
C ARG A 138 -24.86 -13.20 25.06
N GLU A 139 -24.46 -14.44 24.86
CA GLU A 139 -23.75 -14.89 23.66
C GLU A 139 -24.31 -16.21 23.14
N GLU A 140 -23.97 -16.52 21.89
CA GLU A 140 -24.16 -17.83 21.29
C GLU A 140 -22.85 -18.31 20.65
N LEU A 141 -22.52 -19.59 20.85
CA LEU A 141 -21.37 -20.23 20.24
C LEU A 141 -21.80 -20.96 18.97
N LEU A 142 -21.31 -20.48 17.84
CA LEU A 142 -21.57 -21.06 16.53
C LEU A 142 -20.29 -21.63 15.96
N ARG A 143 -20.41 -22.65 15.09
CA ARG A 143 -19.28 -23.31 14.44
C ARG A 143 -19.55 -23.44 12.95
N GLU A 144 -18.54 -23.22 12.13
CA GLU A 144 -18.61 -23.53 10.69
C GLU A 144 -18.64 -25.06 10.49
N PRO A 145 -19.64 -25.63 9.76
CA PRO A 145 -19.74 -27.06 9.54
C PRO A 145 -18.47 -27.65 8.90
N GLY A 146 -17.90 -28.67 9.53
CA GLY A 146 -16.69 -29.34 9.04
C GLY A 146 -15.38 -28.54 9.21
N SER A 147 -15.41 -27.43 9.94
CA SER A 147 -14.27 -26.53 10.18
C SER A 147 -13.87 -26.49 11.66
N ASP A 148 -12.67 -25.99 11.94
CA ASP A 148 -12.15 -25.65 13.28
C ASP A 148 -12.38 -24.19 13.68
N VAL A 149 -13.16 -23.46 12.86
CA VAL A 149 -13.55 -22.06 13.10
C VAL A 149 -14.82 -21.98 13.94
N PHE A 150 -14.74 -21.22 15.03
CA PHE A 150 -15.82 -20.89 15.96
C PHE A 150 -16.11 -19.40 15.94
N HIS A 151 -17.37 -19.07 16.18
CA HIS A 151 -17.88 -17.72 16.31
C HIS A 151 -18.57 -17.56 17.66
N ILE A 152 -18.09 -16.63 18.48
CA ILE A 152 -18.79 -16.16 19.67
C ILE A 152 -19.56 -14.90 19.28
N PHE A 153 -20.88 -15.03 19.15
CA PHE A 153 -21.78 -13.92 18.83
C PHE A 153 -22.36 -13.34 20.13
N ALA A 154 -21.75 -12.28 20.65
CA ALA A 154 -22.13 -11.65 21.91
C ALA A 154 -22.99 -10.40 21.70
N GLU A 155 -24.07 -10.28 22.47
CA GLU A 155 -24.97 -9.11 22.51
C GLU A 155 -24.65 -8.24 23.74
N TRP A 156 -24.51 -6.94 23.51
CA TRP A 156 -24.26 -5.95 24.56
C TRP A 156 -25.32 -4.85 24.57
N ALA A 157 -25.58 -4.31 25.76
CA ALA A 157 -26.54 -3.24 25.99
C ALA A 157 -26.05 -1.87 25.49
N SER A 158 -24.75 -1.69 25.19
CA SER A 158 -24.26 -0.53 24.46
C SER A 158 -22.82 -0.74 23.97
N GLU A 159 -22.42 0.05 22.97
CA GLU A 159 -21.03 0.10 22.51
C GLU A 159 -20.09 0.62 23.61
N ALA A 160 -20.55 1.58 24.42
CA ALA A 160 -19.78 2.15 25.52
C ALA A 160 -19.46 1.12 26.62
N GLU A 161 -20.39 0.22 26.94
CA GLU A 161 -20.16 -0.86 27.91
C GLU A 161 -19.19 -1.90 27.38
N PHE A 162 -19.31 -2.27 26.09
CA PHE A 162 -18.34 -3.16 25.46
C PHE A 162 -16.93 -2.55 25.40
N HIS A 163 -16.79 -1.28 25.02
CA HIS A 163 -15.47 -0.63 24.99
C HIS A 163 -14.88 -0.45 26.38
N ARG A 164 -15.71 -0.13 27.39
CA ARG A 164 -15.27 -0.10 28.80
C ARG A 164 -14.77 -1.46 29.24
N TRP A 165 -15.47 -2.50 28.84
CA TRP A 165 -15.07 -3.87 29.10
C TRP A 165 -13.73 -4.17 28.42
N ILE A 166 -13.59 -4.03 27.11
CA ILE A 166 -12.37 -4.44 26.41
C ILE A 166 -11.12 -3.59 26.73
N SER A 167 -11.31 -2.41 27.34
CA SER A 167 -10.24 -1.51 27.75
C SER A 167 -9.67 -1.83 29.13
N ASP A 168 -10.28 -2.73 29.91
CA ASP A 168 -9.73 -3.18 31.19
C ASP A 168 -8.83 -4.42 30.96
N PRO A 169 -7.50 -4.29 31.20
CA PRO A 169 -6.57 -5.39 31.01
C PRO A 169 -6.77 -6.56 31.99
N ALA A 170 -7.52 -6.39 33.08
CA ALA A 170 -7.78 -7.46 34.06
C ALA A 170 -8.74 -8.55 33.55
N HIS A 171 -9.52 -8.28 32.48
CA HIS A 171 -10.54 -9.20 31.98
C HIS A 171 -9.98 -10.47 31.32
N ALA A 172 -8.79 -10.40 30.71
CA ALA A 172 -8.17 -11.55 30.06
C ALA A 172 -7.90 -12.69 31.06
N GLU A 173 -7.53 -12.37 32.30
CA GLU A 173 -7.25 -13.37 33.35
C GLU A 173 -8.50 -13.72 34.17
N GLN A 174 -9.37 -12.75 34.46
CA GLN A 174 -10.49 -12.95 35.40
C GLN A 174 -11.74 -13.57 34.73
N GLU A 175 -12.04 -13.16 33.49
CA GLU A 175 -13.32 -13.44 32.84
C GLU A 175 -13.18 -14.45 31.69
N ALA A 176 -12.18 -14.28 30.83
CA ALA A 176 -11.89 -15.23 29.75
C ALA A 176 -11.23 -16.53 30.24
N GLY A 177 -10.51 -16.49 31.37
CA GLY A 177 -9.99 -17.63 32.12
C GLY A 177 -9.54 -18.83 31.26
N PRO A 178 -10.28 -19.97 31.28
CA PRO A 178 -9.89 -21.20 30.60
C PRO A 178 -9.90 -21.13 29.06
N ILE A 179 -10.56 -20.14 28.44
CA ILE A 179 -10.53 -19.96 26.98
C ILE A 179 -9.60 -18.83 26.52
N ALA A 180 -8.98 -18.09 27.45
CA ALA A 180 -8.09 -16.97 27.12
C ALA A 180 -6.97 -17.32 26.11
N PRO A 181 -6.33 -18.51 26.15
CA PRO A 181 -5.31 -18.88 25.16
C PRO A 181 -5.83 -18.96 23.72
N PHE A 182 -7.14 -19.17 23.51
CA PHE A 182 -7.76 -19.21 22.18
C PHE A 182 -8.16 -17.81 21.66
N LEU A 183 -8.09 -16.79 22.53
CA LEU A 183 -8.40 -15.39 22.21
C LEU A 183 -7.13 -14.55 21.97
N LEU A 184 -6.00 -15.18 21.67
CA LEU A 184 -4.77 -14.47 21.29
C LEU A 184 -4.73 -14.09 19.79
N GLU A 185 -5.42 -14.87 18.95
CA GLU A 185 -5.47 -14.71 17.49
C GLU A 185 -6.92 -14.75 16.99
N PHE A 186 -7.74 -13.77 17.38
CA PHE A 186 -9.15 -13.67 16.96
C PHE A 186 -9.41 -12.44 16.08
N ARG A 187 -10.46 -12.51 15.27
CA ARG A 187 -11.00 -11.35 14.54
C ARG A 187 -12.31 -10.96 15.19
N ARG A 188 -12.53 -9.65 15.37
CA ARG A 188 -13.80 -9.12 15.88
C ARG A 188 -14.47 -8.17 14.91
N ARG A 189 -15.81 -8.20 14.85
CA ARG A 189 -16.63 -7.24 14.11
C ARG A 189 -17.80 -6.76 14.98
N LEU A 190 -18.13 -5.48 14.86
CA LEU A 190 -19.19 -4.81 15.59
C LEU A 190 -20.39 -4.56 14.67
N PHE A 191 -21.61 -4.79 15.18
CA PHE A 191 -22.85 -4.52 14.46
C PHE A 191 -23.91 -3.88 15.37
N HIS A 192 -24.73 -3.00 14.83
CA HIS A 192 -25.89 -2.39 15.49
C HIS A 192 -27.18 -3.06 15.03
N VAL A 193 -28.16 -3.25 15.93
CA VAL A 193 -29.45 -3.88 15.58
C VAL A 193 -30.33 -2.91 14.80
N ALA A 194 -30.85 -3.36 13.66
CA ALA A 194 -31.93 -2.65 12.96
C ALA A 194 -33.25 -2.81 13.73
N ALA A 195 -33.92 -1.72 14.12
CA ALA A 195 -35.32 -1.81 14.51
C ALA A 195 -36.16 -2.25 13.30
N ASP A 196 -37.04 -3.24 13.50
CA ASP A 196 -37.90 -3.82 12.47
C ASP A 196 -38.85 -2.76 11.89
N PRO A 197 -38.67 -2.28 10.63
CA PRO A 197 -39.58 -1.33 10.03
C PRO A 197 -40.74 -2.10 9.41
N GLY A 198 -41.83 -2.21 10.17
CA GLY A 198 -43.11 -2.69 9.63
C GLY A 198 -43.65 -1.79 8.51
N SER A 199 -44.08 -2.44 7.42
CA SER A 199 -45.08 -2.02 6.42
C SER A 199 -44.79 -0.86 5.44
N GLY A 200 -44.48 -1.25 4.19
CA GLY A 200 -45.11 -0.71 2.94
C GLY A 200 -44.20 0.07 1.96
N PRO A 201 -44.58 0.22 0.66
CA PRO A 201 -45.46 -0.60 -0.19
C PRO A 201 -44.77 -1.16 -1.47
N GLU A 202 -45.51 -2.01 -2.20
CA GLU A 202 -45.15 -2.80 -3.39
C GLU A 202 -44.60 -2.02 -4.61
N PRO A 203 -43.88 -2.73 -5.53
CA PRO A 203 -43.12 -2.13 -6.62
C PRO A 203 -43.98 -1.75 -7.83
N THR A 204 -43.83 -0.52 -8.32
CA THR A 204 -44.23 -0.16 -9.68
C THR A 204 -43.17 -0.58 -10.68
N THR A 205 -43.60 -1.38 -11.65
CA THR A 205 -42.83 -1.92 -12.77
C THR A 205 -42.26 -0.84 -13.70
N GLY A 206 -41.00 -1.06 -14.12
CA GLY A 206 -40.49 -0.67 -15.44
C GLY A 206 -39.59 0.56 -15.48
N ARG A 207 -38.27 0.34 -15.60
CA ARG A 207 -37.39 1.15 -16.47
C ARG A 207 -36.03 0.48 -16.71
N GLU A 208 -35.50 0.77 -17.89
CA GLU A 208 -34.24 0.32 -18.50
C GLU A 208 -33.02 0.36 -17.57
N ALA A 209 -32.02 -0.47 -17.85
CA ALA A 209 -30.74 -0.53 -17.14
C ALA A 209 -30.06 0.85 -17.11
N THR A 210 -30.20 1.56 -15.99
CA THR A 210 -29.60 2.88 -15.77
C THR A 210 -28.19 2.75 -15.20
N ALA A 211 -27.25 3.50 -15.77
CA ALA A 211 -25.91 3.72 -15.23
C ALA A 211 -25.97 4.04 -13.73
N VAL A 212 -25.22 3.29 -12.91
CA VAL A 212 -25.09 3.58 -11.48
C VAL A 212 -24.14 4.77 -11.32
N HIS A 213 -24.63 5.83 -10.68
CA HIS A 213 -23.83 7.01 -10.35
C HIS A 213 -23.21 6.85 -8.96
N ARG A 214 -21.88 6.87 -8.88
CA ARG A 214 -21.13 6.81 -7.61
C ARG A 214 -20.21 8.03 -7.46
N THR A 215 -20.01 8.50 -6.24
CA THR A 215 -19.10 9.61 -5.91
C THR A 215 -17.91 9.11 -5.11
N THR A 216 -16.73 9.72 -5.28
CA THR A 216 -15.53 9.49 -4.45
C THR A 216 -14.66 10.76 -4.48
N ASP A 217 -13.70 10.93 -3.57
CA ASP A 217 -12.77 12.06 -3.69
C ASP A 217 -11.74 11.81 -4.80
N VAL A 218 -11.13 10.61 -4.82
CA VAL A 218 -10.10 10.26 -5.80
C VAL A 218 -10.37 8.90 -6.43
N LEU A 219 -10.42 8.86 -7.77
CA LEU A 219 -10.44 7.62 -8.54
C LEU A 219 -9.01 7.24 -8.95
N VAL A 220 -8.52 6.10 -8.46
CA VAL A 220 -7.23 5.52 -8.85
C VAL A 220 -7.48 4.41 -9.87
N VAL A 221 -6.83 4.50 -11.03
CA VAL A 221 -7.01 3.56 -12.15
C VAL A 221 -5.74 2.72 -12.29
N GLY A 222 -5.82 1.43 -11.98
CA GLY A 222 -4.71 0.49 -11.89
C GLY A 222 -4.36 0.16 -10.44
N ALA A 223 -4.33 -1.12 -10.10
CA ALA A 223 -4.01 -1.68 -8.78
C ALA A 223 -2.65 -2.38 -8.75
N GLY A 224 -1.68 -1.89 -9.54
CA GLY A 224 -0.27 -2.21 -9.39
C GLY A 224 0.41 -1.41 -8.25
N PRO A 225 1.73 -1.56 -8.05
CA PRO A 225 2.43 -0.95 -6.91
C PRO A 225 2.22 0.56 -6.77
N THR A 226 2.27 1.31 -7.89
CA THR A 226 2.01 2.76 -7.92
C THR A 226 0.60 3.10 -7.42
N GLY A 227 -0.42 2.46 -7.98
CA GLY A 227 -1.81 2.74 -7.63
C GLY A 227 -2.19 2.32 -6.21
N LEU A 228 -1.68 1.16 -5.77
CA LEU A 228 -1.86 0.71 -4.39
C LEU A 228 -1.15 1.63 -3.40
N THR A 229 0.06 2.12 -3.72
CA THR A 229 0.75 3.11 -2.90
C THR A 229 -0.06 4.41 -2.79
N ALA A 230 -0.57 4.92 -3.92
CA ALA A 230 -1.39 6.13 -3.93
C ALA A 230 -2.64 5.95 -3.05
N ALA A 231 -3.33 4.81 -3.18
CA ALA A 231 -4.51 4.50 -2.39
C ALA A 231 -4.22 4.36 -0.90
N VAL A 232 -3.11 3.71 -0.52
CA VAL A 232 -2.67 3.61 0.89
C VAL A 232 -2.41 5.01 1.44
N GLU A 233 -1.68 5.86 0.73
CA GLU A 233 -1.37 7.21 1.20
C GLU A 233 -2.59 8.13 1.30
N LEU A 234 -3.55 8.01 0.38
CA LEU A 234 -4.83 8.72 0.43
C LEU A 234 -5.66 8.23 1.62
N ALA A 235 -5.80 6.92 1.81
CA ALA A 235 -6.57 6.33 2.90
C ALA A 235 -5.95 6.61 4.28
N ARG A 236 -4.62 6.60 4.41
CA ARG A 236 -3.90 7.02 5.64
C ARG A 236 -4.17 8.48 6.01
N ARG A 237 -4.52 9.31 5.03
CA ARG A 237 -4.93 10.71 5.19
C ARG A 237 -6.45 10.87 5.30
N GLY A 238 -7.21 9.79 5.40
CA GLY A 238 -8.67 9.85 5.51
C GLY A 238 -9.35 10.39 4.25
N ILE A 239 -8.70 10.31 3.09
CA ILE A 239 -9.28 10.68 1.80
C ILE A 239 -10.01 9.48 1.22
N GLU A 240 -11.27 9.65 0.84
CA GLU A 240 -12.04 8.58 0.21
C GLU A 240 -11.49 8.30 -1.19
N CYS A 241 -11.00 7.08 -1.42
CA CYS A 241 -10.53 6.69 -2.73
C CYS A 241 -11.16 5.38 -3.20
N ARG A 242 -11.42 5.33 -4.50
CA ARG A 242 -11.83 4.12 -5.21
C ARG A 242 -10.67 3.67 -6.10
N VAL A 243 -10.29 2.41 -6.00
CA VAL A 243 -9.26 1.81 -6.85
C VAL A 243 -9.94 0.83 -7.80
N ILE A 244 -9.74 0.98 -9.11
CA ILE A 244 -10.24 0.06 -10.13
C ILE A 244 -9.07 -0.60 -10.86
N ASP A 245 -9.24 -1.86 -11.27
CA ASP A 245 -8.28 -2.57 -12.11
C ASP A 245 -9.01 -3.50 -13.08
N LYS A 246 -8.58 -3.49 -14.34
CA LYS A 246 -9.18 -4.31 -15.40
C LYS A 246 -8.94 -5.81 -15.22
N LEU A 247 -7.86 -6.20 -14.54
CA LEU A 247 -7.56 -7.60 -14.26
C LEU A 247 -8.57 -8.13 -13.24
N ALA A 248 -9.21 -9.25 -13.56
CA ALA A 248 -10.20 -9.90 -12.69
C ALA A 248 -9.58 -10.48 -11.40
N THR A 249 -8.31 -10.88 -11.46
CA THR A 249 -7.53 -11.38 -10.33
C THR A 249 -6.17 -10.69 -10.28
N PRO A 250 -5.52 -10.58 -9.11
CA PRO A 250 -4.12 -10.18 -9.06
C PRO A 250 -3.27 -11.07 -9.98
N ALA A 251 -2.17 -10.54 -10.52
CA ALA A 251 -1.24 -11.32 -11.30
C ALA A 251 -0.67 -12.46 -10.42
N GLY A 252 -1.00 -13.71 -10.77
CA GLY A 252 -0.63 -14.88 -9.98
C GLY A 252 0.84 -15.27 -10.10
N GLN A 253 1.58 -14.70 -11.07
CA GLN A 253 3.00 -14.98 -11.30
C GLN A 253 3.74 -13.74 -11.81
N ALA A 254 4.97 -13.60 -11.29
CA ALA A 254 6.10 -12.77 -11.73
C ALA A 254 5.83 -11.67 -12.76
N ASP A 255 5.77 -10.43 -12.28
CA ASP A 255 5.75 -9.22 -13.10
C ASP A 255 7.16 -8.57 -13.16
N LYS A 256 7.33 -7.49 -13.93
CA LYS A 256 8.63 -6.87 -14.34
C LYS A 256 9.64 -6.64 -13.20
N ALA A 257 9.18 -6.33 -11.99
CA ALA A 257 10.02 -5.78 -10.93
C ALA A 257 10.40 -6.79 -9.82
N ILE A 258 11.65 -6.67 -9.34
CA ILE A 258 12.19 -7.40 -8.17
C ILE A 258 12.93 -6.45 -7.23
N GLY A 259 13.80 -5.59 -7.76
CA GLY A 259 14.63 -4.73 -6.91
C GLY A 259 13.80 -3.63 -6.24
N VAL A 260 13.87 -3.55 -4.91
CA VAL A 260 13.28 -2.50 -4.07
C VAL A 260 14.41 -1.65 -3.52
N HIS A 261 14.40 -0.37 -3.87
CA HIS A 261 15.45 0.56 -3.50
C HIS A 261 15.45 0.89 -2.01
N CYS A 262 16.60 1.35 -1.51
CA CYS A 262 16.77 1.83 -0.14
C CYS A 262 15.73 2.90 0.20
N ARG A 263 15.50 3.87 -0.72
CA ARG A 263 14.48 4.91 -0.54
C ARG A 263 13.06 4.34 -0.48
N THR A 264 12.72 3.32 -1.26
CA THR A 264 11.39 2.69 -1.23
C THR A 264 11.16 1.95 0.10
N MET A 265 12.17 1.25 0.60
CA MET A 265 12.13 0.62 1.94
C MET A 265 11.87 1.66 3.02
N GLU A 266 12.45 2.85 2.88
CA GLU A 266 12.14 3.95 3.74
C GLU A 266 10.65 4.30 3.67
N LEU A 267 10.09 4.53 2.48
CA LEU A 267 8.67 4.89 2.35
C LEU A 267 7.76 3.84 3.00
N TRP A 268 8.09 2.56 2.82
CA TRP A 268 7.34 1.45 3.41
C TRP A 268 7.44 1.35 4.94
N GLU A 269 8.51 1.88 5.54
CA GLU A 269 8.60 2.02 7.01
C GLU A 269 7.51 2.96 7.51
N ASP A 270 7.30 4.07 6.81
CA ASP A 270 6.26 5.04 7.13
C ASP A 270 4.85 4.47 6.86
N GLN A 271 4.67 3.77 5.73
CA GLN A 271 3.40 3.09 5.41
C GLN A 271 3.05 1.97 6.39
N GLY A 272 4.04 1.46 7.13
CA GLY A 272 3.90 0.37 8.09
C GLY A 272 3.84 -1.00 7.42
N ILE A 273 4.58 -1.21 6.34
CA ILE A 273 4.68 -2.49 5.62
C ILE A 273 6.12 -3.00 5.46
N VAL A 274 7.11 -2.24 5.95
CA VAL A 274 8.54 -2.57 5.75
C VAL A 274 8.89 -3.92 6.36
N ARG A 275 8.28 -4.29 7.49
CA ARG A 275 8.56 -5.56 8.17
C ARG A 275 8.12 -6.74 7.30
N GLU A 276 6.89 -6.69 6.81
CA GLU A 276 6.31 -7.68 5.92
C GLU A 276 7.12 -7.81 4.64
N ALA A 277 7.62 -6.69 4.10
CA ALA A 277 8.52 -6.70 2.94
C ALA A 277 9.86 -7.39 3.25
N MET A 278 10.49 -7.07 4.40
CA MET A 278 11.74 -7.71 4.83
C MET A 278 11.57 -9.23 5.05
N ASP A 279 10.46 -9.65 5.65
CA ASP A 279 10.17 -11.05 5.94
C ASP A 279 9.88 -11.87 4.65
N ALA A 280 9.32 -11.21 3.62
CA ALA A 280 8.97 -11.83 2.34
C ALA A 280 10.10 -11.75 1.28
N GLY A 281 11.04 -10.81 1.42
CA GLY A 281 12.10 -10.56 0.46
C GLY A 281 13.42 -11.30 0.73
N ILE A 282 14.44 -10.98 -0.06
CA ILE A 282 15.84 -11.39 0.12
C ILE A 282 16.75 -10.17 0.01
N TRP A 283 17.72 -10.02 0.90
CA TRP A 283 18.67 -8.90 0.83
C TRP A 283 19.67 -9.10 -0.30
N LEU A 284 19.85 -8.07 -1.12
CA LEU A 284 20.88 -8.03 -2.15
C LEU A 284 22.14 -7.40 -1.56
N THR A 285 23.21 -8.18 -1.46
CA THR A 285 24.45 -7.79 -0.78
C THR A 285 25.45 -7.12 -1.71
N GLY A 286 25.24 -7.20 -3.02
CA GLY A 286 26.11 -6.59 -4.01
C GLY A 286 25.78 -6.96 -5.44
N ASN A 287 26.63 -6.52 -6.37
CA ASN A 287 26.62 -6.98 -7.74
C ASN A 287 28.00 -7.44 -8.20
N MET A 288 27.99 -8.39 -9.13
CA MET A 288 29.18 -8.87 -9.83
C MET A 288 28.95 -8.85 -11.33
N VAL A 289 29.97 -8.43 -12.08
CA VAL A 289 29.95 -8.41 -13.54
C VAL A 289 31.11 -9.25 -14.05
N PHE A 290 30.78 -10.15 -14.96
CA PHE A 290 31.69 -11.01 -15.69
C PHE A 290 31.63 -10.65 -17.17
N VAL A 291 32.79 -10.47 -17.80
CA VAL A 291 32.91 -10.26 -19.25
C VAL A 291 33.76 -11.39 -19.81
N ASN A 292 33.22 -12.14 -20.77
CA ASN A 292 33.90 -13.30 -21.37
C ASN A 292 34.45 -14.30 -20.34
N GLY A 293 33.69 -14.52 -19.26
CA GLY A 293 34.02 -15.43 -18.16
C GLY A 293 35.00 -14.88 -17.11
N VAL A 294 35.50 -13.66 -17.27
CA VAL A 294 36.40 -12.99 -16.31
C VAL A 294 35.61 -12.01 -15.45
N GLU A 295 35.78 -12.07 -14.12
CA GLU A 295 35.22 -11.06 -13.21
C GLU A 295 35.89 -9.71 -13.47
N THR A 296 35.12 -8.73 -13.95
CA THR A 296 35.61 -7.37 -14.22
C THR A 296 35.21 -6.39 -13.12
N HIS A 297 34.04 -6.59 -12.50
CA HIS A 297 33.54 -5.70 -11.45
C HIS A 297 32.90 -6.48 -10.31
N ARG A 298 33.17 -6.04 -9.08
CA ARG A 298 32.49 -6.49 -7.87
C ARG A 298 32.26 -5.29 -6.96
N MET A 299 31.02 -5.07 -6.56
CA MET A 299 30.64 -4.02 -5.65
C MET A 299 29.77 -4.58 -4.54
N SER A 300 30.13 -4.26 -3.30
CA SER A 300 29.27 -4.50 -2.14
C SER A 300 28.26 -3.38 -2.01
N TRP A 301 27.03 -3.74 -1.69
CA TRP A 301 25.93 -2.82 -1.37
C TRP A 301 25.67 -2.74 0.13
N GLU A 302 26.52 -3.35 0.95
CA GLU A 302 26.50 -3.18 2.40
C GLU A 302 27.05 -1.80 2.77
N LEU A 303 26.13 -0.84 2.91
CA LEU A 303 26.42 0.54 3.30
C LEU A 303 25.85 0.82 4.69
N PRO A 304 26.65 0.73 5.77
CA PRO A 304 26.18 0.89 7.15
C PRO A 304 25.52 2.24 7.45
N GLU A 305 25.81 3.26 6.65
CA GLU A 305 25.22 4.59 6.76
C GLU A 305 23.78 4.69 6.23
N LEU A 306 23.31 3.69 5.48
CA LEU A 306 21.94 3.66 4.98
C LEU A 306 21.04 2.89 5.96
N PRO A 307 19.81 3.36 6.22
CA PRO A 307 18.89 2.67 7.13
C PRO A 307 18.40 1.33 6.58
N TYR A 308 18.40 1.17 5.25
CA TYR A 308 17.98 -0.04 4.55
C TYR A 308 18.91 -0.35 3.38
N ALA A 309 19.14 -1.64 3.15
CA ALA A 309 19.82 -2.15 1.97
C ALA A 309 18.85 -2.37 0.80
N HIS A 310 19.39 -2.76 -0.36
CA HIS A 310 18.58 -3.14 -1.52
C HIS A 310 17.90 -4.49 -1.27
N LEU A 311 16.58 -4.54 -1.40
CA LEU A 311 15.80 -5.77 -1.19
C LEU A 311 15.33 -6.34 -2.53
N GLY A 312 15.47 -7.64 -2.72
CA GLY A 312 14.80 -8.40 -3.78
C GLY A 312 13.43 -8.86 -3.32
N LEU A 313 12.36 -8.29 -3.87
CA LEU A 313 10.98 -8.63 -3.57
C LEU A 313 10.16 -8.67 -4.88
N PRO A 314 9.61 -9.83 -5.27
CA PRO A 314 8.78 -9.90 -6.46
C PRO A 314 7.58 -8.94 -6.40
N GLN A 315 7.22 -8.36 -7.54
CA GLN A 315 6.09 -7.43 -7.62
C GLN A 315 4.77 -8.02 -7.10
N TYR A 316 4.46 -9.30 -7.33
CA TYR A 316 3.24 -9.92 -6.82
C TYR A 316 3.19 -9.96 -5.28
N GLU A 317 4.33 -10.13 -4.62
CA GLU A 317 4.42 -10.00 -3.15
C GLU A 317 4.24 -8.54 -2.73
N THR A 318 4.84 -7.60 -3.47
CA THR A 318 4.67 -6.16 -3.23
C THR A 318 3.19 -5.76 -3.31
N GLU A 319 2.49 -6.18 -4.36
CA GLU A 319 1.06 -5.93 -4.54
C GLU A 319 0.21 -6.61 -3.48
N ARG A 320 0.55 -7.84 -3.08
CA ARG A 320 -0.14 -8.56 -1.99
C ARG A 320 -0.02 -7.77 -0.68
N ILE A 321 1.19 -7.40 -0.28
CA ILE A 321 1.47 -6.66 0.96
C ILE A 321 0.76 -5.30 0.94
N LEU A 322 0.86 -4.54 -0.15
CA LEU A 322 0.17 -3.26 -0.29
C LEU A 322 -1.36 -3.40 -0.29
N THR A 323 -1.91 -4.44 -0.92
CA THR A 323 -3.36 -4.72 -0.92
C THR A 323 -3.85 -5.07 0.48
N GLU A 324 -3.11 -5.89 1.22
CA GLU A 324 -3.40 -6.22 2.61
C GLU A 324 -3.36 -4.97 3.49
N ARG A 325 -2.33 -4.13 3.32
CA ARG A 325 -2.24 -2.84 4.02
C ARG A 325 -3.43 -1.93 3.70
N LEU A 326 -3.78 -1.77 2.44
CA LEU A 326 -4.93 -0.97 2.01
C LEU A 326 -6.24 -1.47 2.63
N ALA A 327 -6.40 -2.79 2.74
CA ALA A 327 -7.57 -3.40 3.38
C ALA A 327 -7.66 -3.07 4.87
N THR A 328 -6.53 -2.95 5.60
CA THR A 328 -6.53 -2.49 7.01
C THR A 328 -7.04 -1.05 7.16
N LEU A 329 -7.03 -0.27 6.08
CA LEU A 329 -7.53 1.10 6.01
C LEU A 329 -8.96 1.18 5.47
N GLY A 330 -9.63 0.04 5.28
CA GLY A 330 -11.03 -0.02 4.85
C GLY A 330 -11.26 0.06 3.34
N VAL A 331 -10.21 0.05 2.52
CA VAL A 331 -10.31 0.13 1.05
C VAL A 331 -9.87 -1.18 0.41
N ARG A 332 -10.56 -1.62 -0.65
CA ARG A 332 -10.13 -2.76 -1.47
C ARG A 332 -10.21 -2.41 -2.95
N PRO A 333 -9.24 -2.83 -3.78
CA PRO A 333 -9.33 -2.65 -5.23
C PRO A 333 -10.52 -3.41 -5.82
N GLN A 334 -11.28 -2.73 -6.67
CA GLN A 334 -12.32 -3.35 -7.49
C GLN A 334 -11.68 -3.90 -8.76
N ARG A 335 -11.64 -5.22 -8.86
CA ARG A 335 -11.07 -5.96 -9.98
C ARG A 335 -12.11 -6.26 -11.06
N GLY A 336 -11.65 -6.49 -12.29
CA GLY A 336 -12.52 -6.62 -13.46
C GLY A 336 -13.26 -5.34 -13.82
N ALA A 337 -12.74 -4.17 -13.42
CA ALA A 337 -13.32 -2.86 -13.67
C ALA A 337 -12.36 -2.01 -14.51
N GLU A 338 -12.75 -1.68 -15.73
CA GLU A 338 -11.90 -1.02 -16.71
C GLU A 338 -12.37 0.42 -16.97
N LEU A 339 -11.45 1.39 -16.93
CA LEU A 339 -11.76 2.75 -17.36
C LEU A 339 -11.95 2.78 -18.88
N VAL A 340 -13.13 3.20 -19.33
CA VAL A 340 -13.45 3.33 -20.77
C VAL A 340 -13.13 4.74 -21.28
N GLY A 341 -13.51 5.74 -20.49
CA GLY A 341 -13.45 7.15 -20.87
C GLY A 341 -13.68 8.05 -19.66
N PHE A 342 -13.36 9.34 -19.78
CA PHE A 342 -13.77 10.35 -18.82
C PHE A 342 -13.90 11.71 -19.47
N THR A 343 -14.61 12.61 -18.79
CA THR A 343 -14.61 14.06 -19.03
C THR A 343 -14.28 14.76 -17.72
N GLN A 344 -13.80 16.00 -17.77
CA GLN A 344 -13.52 16.79 -16.58
C GLN A 344 -14.02 18.22 -16.72
N ASP A 345 -14.35 18.82 -15.58
CA ASP A 345 -14.78 20.22 -15.44
C ASP A 345 -14.08 20.85 -14.22
N ASP A 346 -14.47 22.08 -13.89
CA ASP A 346 -13.87 22.84 -12.79
C ASP A 346 -14.09 22.19 -11.42
N ASP A 347 -15.04 21.26 -11.26
CA ASP A 347 -15.41 20.65 -9.97
C ASP A 347 -14.98 19.18 -9.85
N GLY A 348 -14.63 18.50 -10.95
CA GLY A 348 -14.28 17.08 -10.90
C GLY A 348 -14.12 16.38 -12.24
N VAL A 349 -14.01 15.06 -12.17
CA VAL A 349 -13.86 14.12 -13.28
C VAL A 349 -15.07 13.19 -13.29
N LEU A 350 -15.75 13.08 -14.43
CA LEU A 350 -16.81 12.11 -14.67
C LEU A 350 -16.24 10.95 -15.50
N ALA A 351 -15.98 9.82 -14.87
CA ALA A 351 -15.38 8.64 -15.47
C ALA A 351 -16.43 7.56 -15.78
N THR A 352 -16.31 6.93 -16.94
CA THR A 352 -17.08 5.77 -17.35
C THR A 352 -16.24 4.52 -17.14
N VAL A 353 -16.75 3.59 -16.34
CA VAL A 353 -16.07 2.34 -15.99
C VAL A 353 -16.89 1.16 -16.49
N ALA A 354 -16.29 0.30 -17.29
CA ALA A 354 -16.87 -1.00 -17.65
C ALA A 354 -16.71 -1.96 -16.47
N THR A 355 -17.77 -2.70 -16.15
CA THR A 355 -17.82 -3.61 -15.01
C THR A 355 -17.75 -5.06 -15.47
N ALA A 356 -17.30 -5.96 -14.58
CA ALA A 356 -17.07 -7.38 -14.89
C ALA A 356 -18.34 -8.14 -15.34
N ASP A 357 -19.53 -7.62 -15.03
CA ASP A 357 -20.83 -8.15 -15.46
C ASP A 357 -21.23 -7.69 -16.89
N GLY A 358 -20.35 -6.98 -17.61
CA GLY A 358 -20.59 -6.45 -18.95
C GLY A 358 -21.35 -5.12 -18.96
N GLY A 359 -21.61 -4.55 -17.78
CA GLY A 359 -22.24 -3.24 -17.63
C GLY A 359 -21.26 -2.07 -17.76
N THR A 360 -21.82 -0.86 -17.67
CA THR A 360 -21.05 0.37 -17.46
C THR A 360 -21.60 1.14 -16.28
N GLU A 361 -20.71 1.72 -15.49
CA GLU A 361 -21.04 2.63 -14.39
C GLU A 361 -20.38 4.00 -14.61
N THR A 362 -20.94 5.02 -13.97
CA THR A 362 -20.39 6.38 -14.02
C THR A 362 -19.93 6.80 -12.63
N VAL A 363 -18.68 7.24 -12.53
CA VAL A 363 -18.04 7.65 -11.28
C VAL A 363 -17.69 9.12 -11.35
N ARG A 364 -18.20 9.90 -10.40
CA ARG A 364 -17.79 11.30 -10.20
C ARG A 364 -16.71 11.34 -9.13
N ALA A 365 -15.52 11.80 -9.51
CA ALA A 365 -14.39 12.01 -8.60
C ALA A 365 -13.95 13.48 -8.58
N LYS A 366 -13.34 13.97 -7.51
CA LYS A 366 -12.69 15.30 -7.54
C LYS A 366 -11.40 15.27 -8.34
N TYR A 367 -10.69 14.14 -8.31
CA TYR A 367 -9.45 13.89 -9.04
C TYR A 367 -9.38 12.44 -9.57
N LEU A 368 -8.63 12.24 -10.65
CA LEU A 368 -8.32 10.92 -11.20
C LEU A 368 -6.81 10.73 -11.29
N VAL A 369 -6.30 9.57 -10.88
CA VAL A 369 -4.88 9.20 -11.00
C VAL A 369 -4.75 7.93 -11.84
N GLY A 370 -4.13 8.06 -13.01
CA GLY A 370 -3.77 6.96 -13.89
C GLY A 370 -2.48 6.28 -13.45
N CYS A 371 -2.64 5.07 -12.93
CA CYS A 371 -1.58 4.13 -12.53
C CYS A 371 -1.69 2.81 -13.33
N ASP A 372 -2.26 2.88 -14.53
CA ASP A 372 -2.70 1.78 -15.40
C ASP A 372 -1.62 1.31 -16.38
N GLY A 373 -0.36 1.57 -16.05
CA GLY A 373 0.81 0.93 -16.64
C GLY A 373 1.17 1.40 -18.05
N ALA A 374 1.99 0.58 -18.74
CA ALA A 374 2.62 0.97 -20.00
C ALA A 374 1.62 1.23 -21.13
N HIS A 375 0.43 0.63 -21.08
CA HIS A 375 -0.67 0.85 -22.02
C HIS A 375 -1.77 1.74 -21.42
N SER A 376 -1.39 2.68 -20.54
CA SER A 376 -2.31 3.57 -19.84
C SER A 376 -3.37 4.16 -20.77
N ARG A 377 -4.62 3.84 -20.45
CA ARG A 377 -5.83 4.40 -21.05
C ARG A 377 -6.01 5.84 -20.61
N VAL A 378 -5.63 6.17 -19.37
CA VAL A 378 -5.66 7.56 -18.88
C VAL A 378 -4.73 8.45 -19.71
N ARG A 379 -3.49 8.01 -19.95
CA ARG A 379 -2.52 8.73 -20.80
C ARG A 379 -3.06 8.94 -22.22
N GLU A 380 -3.64 7.90 -22.81
CA GLU A 380 -4.24 7.95 -24.15
C GLU A 380 -5.40 8.95 -24.22
N LEU A 381 -6.33 8.90 -23.28
CA LEU A 381 -7.52 9.77 -23.23
C LEU A 381 -7.18 11.24 -23.01
N LEU A 382 -6.09 11.53 -22.29
CA LEU A 382 -5.55 12.89 -22.16
C LEU A 382 -4.78 13.37 -23.40
N GLY A 383 -4.51 12.49 -24.37
CA GLY A 383 -3.70 12.83 -25.53
C GLY A 383 -2.24 13.18 -25.18
N LEU A 384 -1.72 12.63 -24.08
CA LEU A 384 -0.32 12.83 -23.67
C LEU A 384 0.62 12.08 -24.63
N THR A 385 1.74 12.70 -24.94
CA THR A 385 2.70 12.18 -25.92
C THR A 385 4.06 11.95 -25.29
N PHE A 386 4.84 11.00 -25.80
CA PHE A 386 6.20 10.77 -25.33
C PHE A 386 7.16 11.84 -25.90
N THR A 387 7.83 12.58 -25.02
CA THR A 387 8.85 13.57 -25.38
C THR A 387 10.01 12.88 -26.09
N GLY A 388 10.34 13.31 -27.30
CA GLY A 388 11.35 12.65 -28.14
C GLY A 388 10.89 11.34 -28.80
N GLY A 389 9.61 10.99 -28.66
CA GLY A 389 9.03 9.73 -29.15
C GLY A 389 9.25 8.56 -28.17
N LEU A 390 8.55 7.46 -28.44
CA LEU A 390 8.74 6.21 -27.68
C LEU A 390 9.91 5.44 -28.29
N GLY A 391 11.06 5.46 -27.61
CA GLY A 391 12.21 4.67 -28.00
C GLY A 391 12.00 3.18 -27.72
N ARG A 392 12.51 2.33 -28.59
CA ARG A 392 12.38 0.87 -28.47
C ARG A 392 13.72 0.22 -28.77
N PHE A 393 14.13 -0.71 -27.92
CA PHE A 393 15.26 -1.56 -28.26
C PHE A 393 14.86 -2.52 -29.38
N PRO A 394 15.73 -2.75 -30.38
CA PRO A 394 15.45 -3.68 -31.45
C PRO A 394 15.42 -5.13 -30.95
N GLN A 395 16.08 -5.43 -29.81
CA GLN A 395 16.12 -6.77 -29.23
C GLN A 395 14.86 -7.12 -28.42
N LEU A 396 14.43 -8.37 -28.54
CA LEU A 396 13.54 -9.04 -27.60
C LEU A 396 14.37 -9.65 -26.46
N PHE A 397 13.80 -9.64 -25.27
CA PHE A 397 14.37 -10.20 -24.06
C PHE A 397 13.46 -11.30 -23.53
N MET A 398 14.04 -12.28 -22.87
CA MET A 398 13.29 -13.30 -22.15
C MET A 398 13.60 -13.27 -20.65
N LEU A 399 12.59 -13.57 -19.84
CA LEU A 399 12.69 -13.78 -18.41
C LEU A 399 12.35 -15.22 -18.06
N GLY A 400 12.94 -15.75 -16.99
CA GLY A 400 12.56 -17.01 -16.39
C GLY A 400 12.89 -17.09 -14.91
N ASP A 401 11.95 -17.56 -14.09
CA ASP A 401 12.20 -17.87 -12.67
C ASP A 401 12.52 -19.37 -12.55
N VAL A 402 13.78 -19.69 -12.21
CA VAL A 402 14.31 -21.06 -12.15
C VAL A 402 15.11 -21.28 -10.87
N ASP A 403 15.31 -22.55 -10.52
CA ASP A 403 16.33 -22.95 -9.56
C ASP A 403 17.65 -23.18 -10.33
N VAL A 404 18.78 -22.64 -9.87
CA VAL A 404 20.10 -22.68 -10.55
C VAL A 404 21.14 -23.36 -9.66
N ASP A 405 21.73 -24.44 -10.15
CA ASP A 405 22.84 -25.15 -9.52
C ASP A 405 24.18 -24.61 -10.03
N TRP A 406 24.95 -23.98 -9.13
CA TRP A 406 26.25 -23.35 -9.38
C TRP A 406 26.98 -23.00 -8.06
N ASP A 407 28.24 -22.59 -8.17
CA ASP A 407 29.08 -22.19 -7.02
C ASP A 407 29.20 -20.65 -6.88
N MET A 408 28.21 -19.90 -7.37
CA MET A 408 28.24 -18.43 -7.31
C MET A 408 27.89 -17.90 -5.91
N PRO A 409 28.43 -16.72 -5.49
CA PRO A 409 28.09 -16.14 -4.20
C PRO A 409 26.61 -15.80 -4.04
N ASP A 410 26.03 -16.17 -2.90
CA ASP A 410 24.65 -15.84 -2.55
C ASP A 410 24.43 -14.32 -2.41
N GLY A 411 23.18 -13.89 -2.60
CA GLY A 411 22.76 -12.50 -2.39
C GLY A 411 23.27 -11.50 -3.43
N HIS A 412 24.09 -11.92 -4.39
CA HIS A 412 24.62 -11.03 -5.43
C HIS A 412 23.72 -11.00 -6.66
N LEU A 413 23.51 -9.80 -7.21
CA LEU A 413 23.04 -9.65 -8.59
C LEU A 413 24.20 -9.95 -9.54
N LEU A 414 24.06 -10.99 -10.37
CA LEU A 414 25.12 -11.46 -11.24
C LEU A 414 24.83 -11.05 -12.68
N ARG A 415 25.84 -10.50 -13.37
CA ARG A 415 25.78 -10.16 -14.80
C ARG A 415 26.90 -10.88 -15.54
N PHE A 416 26.54 -11.63 -16.57
CA PHE A 416 27.49 -12.25 -17.49
C PHE A 416 27.29 -11.64 -18.86
N LEU A 417 28.34 -11.01 -19.37
CA LEU A 417 28.38 -10.36 -20.67
C LEU A 417 29.33 -11.14 -21.57
N HIS A 418 28.96 -11.26 -22.84
CA HIS A 418 29.82 -11.79 -23.88
C HIS A 418 30.05 -10.73 -24.95
N GLU A 419 31.31 -10.55 -25.30
CA GLU A 419 31.78 -9.55 -26.25
C GLU A 419 32.70 -10.18 -27.29
N THR A 420 32.40 -9.90 -28.56
CA THR A 420 33.24 -10.28 -29.71
C THR A 420 33.63 -9.00 -30.46
N ASP A 421 34.93 -8.82 -30.74
CA ASP A 421 35.48 -7.65 -31.45
C ASP A 421 35.04 -6.29 -30.87
N GLY A 422 34.97 -6.19 -29.54
CA GLY A 422 34.55 -4.97 -28.83
C GLY A 422 33.05 -4.67 -28.90
N ARG A 423 32.23 -5.64 -29.29
CA ARG A 423 30.76 -5.51 -29.33
C ARG A 423 30.10 -6.58 -28.47
N MET A 424 29.24 -6.14 -27.55
CA MET A 424 28.40 -7.05 -26.76
C MET A 424 27.40 -7.79 -27.66
N ASP A 425 27.43 -9.12 -27.62
CA ASP A 425 26.53 -9.99 -28.38
C ASP A 425 25.80 -11.03 -27.50
N GLY A 426 26.13 -11.10 -26.20
CA GLY A 426 25.42 -11.90 -25.20
C GLY A 426 25.33 -11.20 -23.86
N MET A 427 24.20 -11.38 -23.17
CA MET A 427 23.99 -10.86 -21.82
C MET A 427 23.08 -11.80 -21.04
N LEU A 428 23.44 -12.07 -19.79
CA LEU A 428 22.69 -12.83 -18.82
C LEU A 428 22.71 -12.07 -17.49
N VAL A 429 21.54 -11.80 -16.93
CA VAL A 429 21.38 -11.19 -15.61
C VAL A 429 20.64 -12.18 -14.71
N CYS A 430 21.22 -12.49 -13.56
CA CYS A 430 20.64 -13.38 -12.57
C CYS A 430 20.39 -12.59 -11.29
N VAL A 431 19.11 -12.44 -10.91
CA VAL A 431 18.70 -11.76 -9.68
C VAL A 431 18.24 -12.81 -8.68
N PRO A 432 18.84 -12.90 -7.48
CA PRO A 432 18.43 -13.88 -6.49
C PRO A 432 17.02 -13.57 -5.99
N LEU A 433 16.25 -14.63 -5.76
CA LEU A 433 14.91 -14.60 -5.21
C LEU A 433 14.86 -15.42 -3.93
N ARG A 434 13.88 -15.15 -3.07
CA ARG A 434 13.66 -15.97 -1.87
C ARG A 434 13.37 -17.42 -2.24
N GLY A 435 14.20 -18.33 -1.72
CA GLY A 435 14.18 -19.76 -1.98
C GLY A 435 15.60 -20.29 -2.20
N GLU A 436 15.83 -21.57 -1.91
CA GLU A 436 17.12 -22.21 -2.15
C GLU A 436 17.44 -22.18 -3.65
N SER A 437 18.60 -21.65 -4.01
CA SER A 437 19.11 -21.58 -5.38
C SER A 437 18.14 -20.93 -6.39
N ARG A 438 17.23 -20.06 -5.95
CA ARG A 438 16.19 -19.49 -6.81
C ARG A 438 16.64 -18.17 -7.43
N TYR A 439 16.55 -18.06 -8.75
CA TYR A 439 16.94 -16.86 -9.49
C TYR A 439 15.91 -16.47 -10.55
N ARG A 440 15.73 -15.15 -10.73
CA ARG A 440 15.19 -14.61 -11.98
C ARG A 440 16.32 -14.41 -12.96
N ILE A 441 16.18 -15.06 -14.11
CA ILE A 441 17.06 -14.94 -15.26
C ILE A 441 16.46 -13.93 -16.23
N ALA A 442 17.29 -13.00 -16.71
CA ALA A 442 16.97 -12.09 -17.80
C ALA A 442 18.08 -12.14 -18.85
N THR A 443 17.73 -12.37 -20.11
CA THR A 443 18.69 -12.49 -21.21
C THR A 443 18.03 -12.11 -22.55
N LEU A 444 18.81 -12.09 -23.63
CA LEU A 444 18.28 -11.89 -24.98
C LEU A 444 17.39 -13.07 -25.36
N ALA A 445 16.23 -12.79 -25.96
CA ALA A 445 15.34 -13.85 -26.44
C ALA A 445 15.97 -14.58 -27.64
N PRO A 446 15.82 -15.91 -27.75
CA PRO A 446 16.30 -16.67 -28.89
C PRO A 446 15.80 -16.14 -30.25
N PRO A 447 16.60 -16.22 -31.34
CA PRO A 447 16.22 -15.72 -32.67
C PRO A 447 14.86 -16.24 -33.19
N ARG A 448 14.43 -17.43 -32.76
CA ARG A 448 13.13 -18.02 -33.12
C ARG A 448 11.93 -17.16 -32.70
N PHE A 449 12.05 -16.37 -31.62
CA PHE A 449 10.98 -15.46 -31.20
C PHE A 449 10.90 -14.21 -32.09
N PHE A 450 12.03 -13.72 -32.60
CA PHE A 450 12.02 -12.65 -33.60
C PHE A 450 11.42 -13.09 -34.93
N ALA A 451 11.63 -14.34 -35.34
CA ALA A 451 11.00 -14.87 -36.55
C ALA A 451 9.46 -14.90 -36.45
N GLN A 452 8.91 -15.07 -35.25
CA GLN A 452 7.47 -15.08 -35.00
C GLN A 452 6.84 -13.69 -35.07
N THR A 453 7.62 -12.61 -34.92
CA THR A 453 7.08 -11.25 -35.12
C THR A 453 6.95 -10.89 -36.60
N GLY A 454 7.40 -11.75 -37.53
CA GLY A 454 7.30 -11.51 -38.98
C GLY A 454 8.03 -10.25 -39.45
N GLY A 455 8.99 -9.76 -38.66
CA GLY A 455 9.65 -8.46 -38.89
C GLY A 455 8.77 -7.24 -38.55
N GLN A 456 7.59 -7.43 -37.96
CA GLN A 456 6.76 -6.36 -37.43
C GLN A 456 7.13 -6.02 -35.98
N ASP A 457 6.80 -4.79 -35.59
CA ASP A 457 7.00 -4.27 -34.24
C ASP A 457 6.07 -4.97 -33.24
N ALA A 458 6.59 -5.91 -32.44
CA ALA A 458 5.88 -6.35 -31.24
C ALA A 458 5.57 -5.13 -30.34
N PRO A 459 4.37 -5.04 -29.76
CA PRO A 459 4.00 -3.95 -28.87
C PRO A 459 4.95 -3.88 -27.65
N PRO A 460 5.13 -2.69 -27.05
CA PRO A 460 5.96 -2.53 -25.86
C PRO A 460 5.38 -3.34 -24.69
N GLY A 461 6.21 -4.01 -23.88
CA GLY A 461 5.74 -4.82 -22.75
C GLY A 461 5.89 -6.34 -22.97
N PHE A 462 5.29 -7.14 -22.08
CA PHE A 462 5.22 -8.59 -22.23
C PHE A 462 4.22 -8.94 -23.33
N SER A 463 4.63 -9.79 -24.27
CA SER A 463 3.73 -10.23 -25.32
C SER A 463 3.09 -11.56 -24.92
N GLU A 464 1.80 -11.53 -24.57
CA GLU A 464 0.98 -12.73 -24.43
C GLU A 464 0.79 -13.46 -25.77
N GLU A 465 1.10 -12.80 -26.88
CA GLU A 465 0.99 -13.33 -28.24
C GLU A 465 2.22 -14.16 -28.64
N LEU A 466 3.34 -14.06 -27.90
CA LEU A 466 4.53 -14.87 -28.11
C LEU A 466 4.53 -16.09 -27.20
N ALA A 467 5.02 -17.22 -27.72
CA ALA A 467 5.16 -18.42 -26.90
C ALA A 467 6.08 -18.15 -25.69
N ALA A 468 5.77 -18.72 -24.54
CA ALA A 468 6.60 -18.57 -23.35
C ALA A 468 7.97 -19.26 -23.55
N PRO A 469 9.08 -18.69 -23.03
CA PRO A 469 10.37 -19.34 -23.00
C PRO A 469 10.31 -20.67 -22.24
N THR A 470 11.00 -21.69 -22.71
CA THR A 470 11.08 -23.00 -22.07
C THR A 470 12.31 -23.11 -21.17
N LEU A 471 12.34 -24.12 -20.30
CA LEU A 471 13.54 -24.42 -19.49
C LEU A 471 14.77 -24.68 -20.37
N ALA A 472 14.57 -25.26 -21.56
CA ALA A 472 15.65 -25.49 -22.51
C ALA A 472 16.22 -24.19 -23.09
N ASP A 473 15.39 -23.16 -23.29
CA ASP A 473 15.89 -21.84 -23.71
C ASP A 473 16.73 -21.19 -22.61
N VAL A 474 16.27 -21.26 -21.36
CA VAL A 474 17.02 -20.76 -20.20
C VAL A 474 18.34 -21.51 -20.05
N GLN A 475 18.32 -22.85 -20.11
CA GLN A 475 19.53 -23.67 -20.04
C GLN A 475 20.52 -23.34 -21.17
N ALA A 476 20.05 -23.11 -22.39
CA ALA A 476 20.92 -22.74 -23.51
C ALA A 476 21.64 -21.40 -23.27
N ALA A 477 20.96 -20.41 -22.69
CA ALA A 477 21.58 -19.14 -22.31
C ALA A 477 22.62 -19.32 -21.19
N LEU A 478 22.33 -20.18 -20.20
CA LEU A 478 23.27 -20.53 -19.13
C LEU A 478 24.50 -21.28 -19.66
N ASP A 479 24.32 -22.27 -20.54
CA ASP A 479 25.42 -23.03 -21.14
C ASP A 479 26.38 -22.13 -21.93
N GLN A 480 25.87 -21.04 -22.50
CA GLN A 480 26.66 -20.08 -23.27
C GLN A 480 27.38 -19.05 -22.39
N LEU A 481 26.74 -18.54 -21.33
CA LEU A 481 27.16 -17.32 -20.63
C LEU A 481 27.55 -17.52 -19.17
N ALA A 482 26.99 -18.53 -18.50
CA ALA A 482 27.23 -18.79 -17.09
C ALA A 482 28.48 -19.67 -16.88
N PRO A 483 28.94 -19.85 -15.63
CA PRO A 483 30.07 -20.75 -15.35
C PRO A 483 29.83 -22.17 -15.87
N PRO A 484 30.89 -22.90 -16.27
CA PRO A 484 30.76 -24.28 -16.73
C PRO A 484 30.01 -25.14 -15.72
N SER A 485 29.23 -26.09 -16.23
CA SER A 485 28.40 -27.01 -15.43
C SER A 485 27.19 -26.40 -14.73
N THR A 486 26.85 -25.12 -14.96
CA THR A 486 25.61 -24.51 -14.44
C THR A 486 24.36 -25.26 -14.95
N ARG A 487 23.40 -25.55 -14.07
CA ARG A 487 22.14 -26.22 -14.44
C ARG A 487 20.93 -25.44 -13.94
N ALA A 488 19.96 -25.20 -14.81
CA ALA A 488 18.65 -24.71 -14.43
C ALA A 488 17.67 -25.87 -14.26
N SER A 489 16.78 -25.73 -13.28
CA SER A 489 15.65 -26.62 -13.08
C SER A 489 14.42 -25.84 -12.64
N ASN A 490 13.26 -26.52 -12.59
CA ASN A 490 12.07 -26.00 -11.94
C ASN A 490 11.58 -24.63 -12.45
N LEU A 491 11.44 -24.49 -13.78
CA LEU A 491 10.92 -23.27 -14.39
C LEU A 491 9.49 -22.98 -13.90
N ARG A 492 9.35 -21.93 -13.08
CA ARG A 492 8.08 -21.58 -12.43
C ARG A 492 7.24 -20.64 -13.28
N TRP A 493 7.92 -19.77 -14.01
CA TRP A 493 7.35 -18.74 -14.85
C TRP A 493 8.38 -18.28 -15.88
N SER A 494 7.92 -17.88 -17.05
CA SER A 494 8.75 -17.26 -18.08
C SER A 494 7.93 -16.36 -18.97
N SER A 495 8.58 -15.36 -19.57
CA SER A 495 7.93 -14.46 -20.52
C SER A 495 8.91 -13.81 -21.48
N VAL A 496 8.42 -13.37 -22.64
CA VAL A 496 9.18 -12.57 -23.61
C VAL A 496 8.66 -11.13 -23.58
N PHE A 497 9.58 -10.18 -23.61
CA PHE A 497 9.22 -8.77 -23.60
C PHE A 497 10.14 -7.93 -24.48
N ARG A 498 9.63 -6.76 -24.85
CA ARG A 498 10.40 -5.73 -25.55
C ARG A 498 10.56 -4.51 -24.66
N ILE A 499 11.79 -4.04 -24.56
CA ILE A 499 12.11 -2.84 -23.78
C ILE A 499 11.73 -1.61 -24.58
N SER A 500 10.93 -0.74 -23.95
CA SER A 500 10.65 0.61 -24.44
C SER A 500 11.03 1.63 -23.38
N HIS A 501 11.35 2.83 -23.84
CA HIS A 501 11.67 3.93 -22.97
C HIS A 501 11.06 5.22 -23.49
N GLY A 502 10.62 6.07 -22.58
CA GLY A 502 9.99 7.33 -22.93
C GLY A 502 9.39 7.99 -21.70
N ILE A 503 9.13 9.28 -21.80
CA ILE A 503 8.48 10.05 -20.75
C ILE A 503 7.42 10.96 -21.37
N VAL A 504 6.26 11.07 -20.72
CA VAL A 504 5.18 11.91 -21.22
C VAL A 504 5.56 13.40 -21.16
N ASP A 505 4.99 14.18 -22.06
CA ASP A 505 5.16 15.63 -22.15
C ASP A 505 4.57 16.37 -20.94
N ARG A 506 3.51 15.84 -20.32
CA ARG A 506 2.90 16.37 -19.11
C ARG A 506 2.46 15.25 -18.17
N TYR A 507 2.61 15.45 -16.86
CA TYR A 507 2.21 14.50 -15.82
C TYR A 507 0.77 14.73 -15.34
N ARG A 508 0.18 15.86 -15.73
CA ARG A 508 -1.14 16.32 -15.32
C ARG A 508 -1.83 17.08 -16.45
N ASP A 509 -3.15 16.93 -16.51
CA ASP A 509 -4.03 17.87 -17.21
C ASP A 509 -5.31 18.10 -16.38
N GLY A 510 -5.50 19.34 -15.91
CA GLY A 510 -6.60 19.71 -15.04
C GLY A 510 -6.63 18.93 -13.72
N ARG A 511 -7.61 18.06 -13.54
CA ARG A 511 -7.86 17.23 -12.36
C ARG A 511 -7.41 15.78 -12.55
N VAL A 512 -6.72 15.48 -13.65
CA VAL A 512 -6.27 14.14 -14.02
C VAL A 512 -4.75 14.07 -14.04
N PHE A 513 -4.20 13.04 -13.41
CA PHE A 513 -2.76 12.82 -13.23
C PHE A 513 -2.35 11.45 -13.78
N VAL A 514 -1.09 11.30 -14.19
CA VAL A 514 -0.48 10.00 -14.51
C VAL A 514 0.76 9.76 -13.62
N ALA A 515 0.99 8.50 -13.23
CA ALA A 515 2.10 8.11 -12.35
C ALA A 515 2.67 6.72 -12.72
N GLY A 516 3.96 6.49 -12.45
CA GLY A 516 4.65 5.24 -12.79
C GLY A 516 4.70 4.97 -14.30
N ASP A 517 4.55 3.69 -14.70
CA ASP A 517 4.59 3.26 -16.11
C ASP A 517 3.58 3.99 -17.03
N ALA A 518 2.54 4.63 -16.46
CA ALA A 518 1.63 5.48 -17.21
C ALA A 518 2.29 6.79 -17.68
N ALA A 519 3.22 7.34 -16.90
CA ALA A 519 3.92 8.60 -17.14
C ALA A 519 5.32 8.41 -17.75
N HIS A 520 6.06 7.38 -17.33
CA HIS A 520 7.42 7.13 -17.79
C HIS A 520 7.67 5.64 -17.97
N LEU A 521 8.40 5.29 -19.02
CA LEU A 521 8.81 3.94 -19.35
C LEU A 521 10.33 3.91 -19.33
N HIS A 522 10.87 2.91 -18.64
CA HIS A 522 12.31 2.73 -18.50
C HIS A 522 12.71 1.30 -18.87
N PRO A 523 13.95 1.10 -19.33
CA PRO A 523 14.55 -0.21 -19.38
C PRO A 523 14.55 -0.89 -18.00
N PRO A 524 14.34 -2.22 -17.91
CA PRO A 524 14.38 -2.94 -16.64
C PRO A 524 15.77 -2.95 -15.99
N ALA A 525 16.82 -2.57 -16.73
CA ALA A 525 18.17 -2.46 -16.22
C ALA A 525 18.20 -1.47 -15.03
N GLY A 526 18.47 -1.99 -13.83
CA GLY A 526 18.51 -1.21 -12.58
C GLY A 526 17.24 -1.23 -11.73
N GLY A 527 16.18 -1.95 -12.13
CA GLY A 527 14.98 -2.13 -11.31
C GLY A 527 14.20 -0.84 -11.00
N GLN A 528 14.33 0.19 -11.85
CA GLN A 528 13.89 1.55 -11.51
C GLN A 528 12.37 1.76 -11.57
N GLY A 529 11.67 1.19 -12.56
CA GLY A 529 10.27 1.54 -12.86
C GLY A 529 9.29 1.48 -11.69
N MET A 530 9.27 0.36 -10.94
CA MET A 530 8.40 0.21 -9.78
C MET A 530 8.71 1.21 -8.67
N ASN A 531 10.00 1.39 -8.34
CA ASN A 531 10.44 2.30 -7.28
C ASN A 531 10.11 3.77 -7.62
N THR A 532 10.34 4.18 -8.86
CA THR A 532 9.99 5.53 -9.33
C THR A 532 8.47 5.75 -9.27
N GLY A 533 7.67 4.77 -9.69
CA GLY A 533 6.21 4.85 -9.60
C GLY A 533 5.68 4.94 -8.17
N ILE A 534 6.25 4.17 -7.23
CA ILE A 534 5.92 4.30 -5.79
C ILE A 534 6.26 5.71 -5.29
N GLN A 535 7.41 6.26 -5.67
CA GLN A 535 7.81 7.62 -5.30
C GLN A 535 6.93 8.71 -5.93
N ASP A 536 6.43 8.51 -7.15
CA ASP A 536 5.46 9.41 -7.78
C ASP A 536 4.15 9.46 -6.98
N ALA A 537 3.61 8.28 -6.63
CA ALA A 537 2.42 8.16 -5.82
C ALA A 537 2.61 8.80 -4.42
N TRP A 538 3.77 8.57 -3.81
CA TRP A 538 4.14 9.14 -2.52
C TRP A 538 4.20 10.68 -2.55
N ASN A 539 4.81 11.25 -3.59
CA ASN A 539 4.88 12.70 -3.81
C ASN A 539 3.50 13.32 -4.07
N LEU A 540 2.67 12.66 -4.88
CA LEU A 540 1.37 13.19 -5.30
C LEU A 540 0.31 13.10 -4.20
N ALA A 541 0.27 12.02 -3.41
CA ALA A 541 -0.86 11.72 -2.53
C ALA A 541 -1.08 12.75 -1.42
N TRP A 542 -0.01 13.30 -0.81
CA TRP A 542 -0.17 14.32 0.23
C TRP A 542 -0.70 15.64 -0.34
N LYS A 543 -0.28 16.00 -1.57
CA LYS A 543 -0.75 17.20 -2.27
C LYS A 543 -2.23 17.06 -2.65
N LEU A 544 -2.62 15.88 -3.15
CA LEU A 544 -4.03 15.56 -3.44
C LEU A 544 -4.88 15.62 -2.16
N ALA A 545 -4.38 15.11 -1.03
CA ALA A 545 -5.12 15.16 0.23
C ALA A 545 -5.41 16.60 0.67
N LEU A 546 -4.42 17.51 0.59
CA LEU A 546 -4.62 18.92 0.88
C LEU A 546 -5.62 19.58 -0.09
N ALA A 547 -5.56 19.21 -1.37
CA ALA A 547 -6.47 19.74 -2.38
C ALA A 547 -7.91 19.27 -2.19
N VAL A 548 -8.12 17.98 -1.88
CA VAL A 548 -9.44 17.40 -1.58
C VAL A 548 -10.09 18.05 -0.35
N ARG A 549 -9.29 18.36 0.67
CA ARG A 549 -9.73 19.07 1.89
C ARG A 549 -9.97 20.57 1.65
N GLY A 550 -9.58 21.10 0.50
CA GLY A 550 -9.74 22.52 0.16
C GLY A 550 -8.78 23.45 0.91
N VAL A 551 -7.65 22.93 1.40
CA VAL A 551 -6.63 23.70 2.12
C VAL A 551 -5.35 23.89 1.29
N ALA A 552 -5.20 23.22 0.15
CA ALA A 552 -4.04 23.40 -0.73
C ALA A 552 -3.94 24.83 -1.28
N ALA A 553 -2.72 25.36 -1.33
CA ALA A 553 -2.45 26.62 -2.02
C ALA A 553 -2.62 26.47 -3.54
N PRO A 554 -2.96 27.57 -4.26
CA PRO A 554 -2.90 27.59 -5.71
C PRO A 554 -1.51 27.18 -6.19
N GLY A 555 -1.44 26.26 -7.16
CA GLY A 555 -0.17 25.76 -7.70
C GLY A 555 0.45 24.57 -6.96
N LEU A 556 -0.06 24.19 -5.78
CA LEU A 556 0.49 23.04 -5.03
C LEU A 556 0.51 21.76 -5.89
N LEU A 557 -0.56 21.47 -6.61
CA LEU A 557 -0.67 20.29 -7.46
C LEU A 557 0.19 20.38 -8.74
N ASP A 558 0.56 21.58 -9.19
CA ASP A 558 1.43 21.76 -10.37
C ASP A 558 2.87 21.34 -10.03
N SER A 559 3.28 21.48 -8.76
CA SER A 559 4.60 21.05 -8.29
C SER A 559 4.87 19.55 -8.49
N TYR A 560 3.84 18.70 -8.64
CA TYR A 560 4.04 17.28 -8.92
C TYR A 560 4.82 17.07 -10.22
N GLU A 561 4.47 17.78 -11.28
CA GLU A 561 5.19 17.70 -12.55
C GLU A 561 6.59 18.30 -12.41
N THR A 562 6.72 19.48 -11.80
CA THR A 562 8.00 20.15 -11.58
C THR A 562 8.99 19.28 -10.79
N GLU A 563 8.51 18.48 -9.85
CA GLU A 563 9.35 17.64 -9.00
C GLU A 563 9.62 16.25 -9.57
N ARG A 564 8.65 15.62 -10.25
CA ARG A 564 8.74 14.20 -10.65
C ARG A 564 9.12 13.97 -12.10
N ARG A 565 8.77 14.90 -13.00
CA ARG A 565 9.10 14.76 -14.42
C ARG A 565 10.61 14.83 -14.69
N PRO A 566 11.40 15.77 -14.11
CA PRO A 566 12.85 15.81 -14.31
C PRO A 566 13.55 14.53 -13.87
N GLU A 567 13.09 13.91 -12.78
CA GLU A 567 13.61 12.62 -12.29
C GLU A 567 13.34 11.49 -13.28
N GLY A 568 12.12 11.40 -13.80
CA GLY A 568 11.79 10.47 -14.86
C GLY A 568 12.64 10.71 -16.13
N GLU A 569 12.90 11.96 -16.49
CA GLU A 569 13.76 12.32 -17.63
C GLU A 569 15.20 11.86 -17.40
N GLU A 570 15.73 12.06 -16.19
CA GLU A 570 17.09 11.63 -15.83
C GLU A 570 17.23 10.11 -15.90
N ILE A 571 16.26 9.36 -15.37
CA ILE A 571 16.25 7.90 -15.40
C ILE A 571 16.20 7.39 -16.84
N VAL A 572 15.33 7.95 -17.70
CA VAL A 572 15.30 7.62 -19.14
C VAL A 572 16.65 7.94 -19.80
N GLY A 573 17.18 9.13 -19.56
CA GLY A 573 18.43 9.58 -20.17
C GLY A 573 19.64 8.74 -19.75
N ARG A 574 19.69 8.30 -18.49
CA ARG A 574 20.76 7.45 -17.96
C ARG A 574 20.71 6.04 -18.53
N ALA A 575 19.52 5.46 -18.67
CA ALA A 575 19.37 4.13 -19.24
C ALA A 575 19.91 4.06 -20.69
N VAL A 576 19.89 5.19 -21.42
CA VAL A 576 20.57 5.32 -22.72
C VAL A 576 22.10 5.42 -22.57
N ARG A 577 22.60 6.16 -21.58
CA ARG A 577 24.06 6.36 -21.36
C ARG A 577 24.80 5.13 -20.82
N MET A 578 24.17 4.35 -19.93
CA MET A 578 24.77 3.12 -19.35
C MET A 578 25.02 2.02 -20.39
N ALA A 579 24.46 2.12 -21.60
CA ALA A 579 24.81 1.25 -22.71
C ALA A 579 26.17 1.57 -23.36
N PHE A 580 26.86 2.66 -22.93
CA PHE A 580 27.99 3.24 -23.67
C PHE A 580 29.18 3.72 -22.82
N THR A 581 29.36 3.32 -21.57
CA THR A 581 30.48 3.84 -20.74
C THR A 581 31.27 2.76 -19.99
N ASP A 582 32.59 2.77 -20.21
CA ASP A 582 33.63 2.00 -19.51
C ASP A 582 34.00 2.62 -18.15
N GLU A 583 34.39 1.73 -17.22
CA GLU A 583 35.10 1.88 -15.93
C GLU A 583 34.92 3.20 -15.13
N LEU A 584 34.21 3.09 -13.99
CA LEU A 584 34.09 4.13 -12.95
C LEU A 584 34.95 3.79 -11.72
N ASP A 585 35.50 4.81 -11.04
CA ASP A 585 36.26 4.62 -9.80
C ASP A 585 35.34 4.30 -8.59
N ARG A 586 35.92 3.97 -7.43
CA ARG A 586 35.14 3.53 -6.24
C ARG A 586 34.24 4.62 -5.64
N GLU A 587 34.66 5.89 -5.63
CA GLU A 587 33.82 6.98 -5.10
C GLU A 587 32.67 7.29 -6.06
N ASP A 588 32.94 7.23 -7.36
CA ASP A 588 31.93 7.33 -8.41
C ASP A 588 30.93 6.18 -8.35
N LEU A 589 31.38 4.96 -8.03
CA LEU A 589 30.50 3.80 -7.85
C LEU A 589 29.55 3.95 -6.64
N LYS A 590 30.05 4.41 -5.48
CA LYS A 590 29.18 4.67 -4.31
C LYS A 590 28.15 5.74 -4.62
N ARG A 591 28.58 6.85 -5.24
CA ARG A 591 27.67 7.93 -5.63
C ARG A 591 26.62 7.45 -6.63
N GLN A 592 27.04 6.66 -7.62
CA GLN A 592 26.14 6.06 -8.60
C GLN A 592 25.10 5.15 -7.91
N PHE A 593 25.53 4.28 -6.99
CA PHE A 593 24.62 3.42 -6.24
C PHE A 593 23.60 4.23 -5.45
N LEU A 594 24.04 5.25 -4.71
CA LEU A 594 23.14 6.13 -3.96
C LEU A 594 22.12 6.82 -4.87
N GLN A 595 22.55 7.22 -6.07
CA GLN A 595 21.64 7.83 -7.03
C GLN A 595 20.64 6.81 -7.62
N GLU A 596 21.10 5.61 -7.98
CA GLU A 596 20.23 4.53 -8.46
C GLU A 596 19.23 4.06 -7.40
N MET A 597 19.60 4.15 -6.11
CA MET A 597 18.72 3.84 -4.98
C MET A 597 17.83 5.02 -4.57
N SER A 598 17.79 6.10 -5.36
CA SER A 598 17.04 7.34 -5.11
C SER A 598 17.38 8.03 -3.78
N MET A 599 18.59 7.80 -3.24
CA MET A 599 19.05 8.43 -2.00
C MET A 599 19.57 9.85 -2.19
N LEU A 600 19.90 10.23 -3.44
CA LEU A 600 20.37 11.59 -3.81
C LEU A 600 19.28 12.45 -4.47
N LEU A 601 18.02 12.00 -4.43
CA LEU A 601 16.88 12.72 -4.98
C LEU A 601 16.75 14.11 -4.32
N SER A 602 16.62 15.16 -5.12
CA SER A 602 16.46 16.53 -4.64
C SER A 602 15.41 17.29 -5.45
N TYR A 603 14.55 18.02 -4.75
CA TYR A 603 13.53 18.91 -5.33
C TYR A 603 13.96 20.38 -5.23
N ALA A 604 15.25 20.69 -5.37
CA ALA A 604 15.80 22.04 -5.20
C ALA A 604 15.15 23.09 -6.12
N ASP A 605 14.68 22.68 -7.30
CA ASP A 605 14.00 23.55 -8.27
C ASP A 605 12.48 23.65 -8.04
N SER A 606 11.95 23.03 -6.98
CA SER A 606 10.53 23.08 -6.66
C SER A 606 10.07 24.46 -6.19
N PRO A 607 8.87 24.92 -6.57
CA PRO A 607 8.28 26.12 -5.98
C PRO A 607 7.91 25.94 -4.49
N LEU A 608 7.98 24.71 -3.96
CA LEU A 608 7.64 24.37 -2.58
C LEU A 608 8.85 24.33 -1.66
N VAL A 609 9.99 24.89 -2.07
CA VAL A 609 11.20 24.95 -1.26
C VAL A 609 11.64 26.39 -0.99
N GLY A 610 12.29 26.63 0.15
CA GLY A 610 12.82 27.96 0.47
C GLY A 610 13.74 28.00 1.67
N GLU A 611 14.44 29.12 1.85
CA GLU A 611 15.27 29.36 3.02
C GLU A 611 15.32 30.84 3.41
N CYS A 612 15.66 31.10 4.67
CA CYS A 612 15.93 32.44 5.18
C CYS A 612 17.15 32.41 6.10
N LEU A 613 18.29 32.88 5.59
CA LEU A 613 19.58 32.87 6.26
C LEU A 613 20.08 34.31 6.44
N THR A 614 20.48 34.68 7.65
CA THR A 614 21.13 35.99 7.88
C THR A 614 22.62 35.98 7.55
N ASP A 615 23.24 34.81 7.62
CA ASP A 615 24.63 34.56 7.24
C ASP A 615 24.65 33.58 6.05
N PRO A 616 25.27 33.92 4.90
CA PRO A 616 25.41 33.00 3.76
C PRO A 616 26.18 31.70 4.06
N ASP A 617 26.97 31.68 5.14
CA ASP A 617 27.68 30.49 5.61
C ASP A 617 26.85 29.62 6.58
N ALA A 618 25.70 30.10 7.06
CA ALA A 618 24.82 29.33 7.92
C ALA A 618 24.20 28.13 7.19
N LEU A 619 24.13 26.98 7.87
CA LEU A 619 23.53 25.74 7.35
C LEU A 619 24.18 25.24 6.03
N ARG A 620 25.41 25.70 5.72
CA ARG A 620 26.10 25.43 4.45
C ARG A 620 26.29 23.93 4.21
N ASN A 621 26.58 23.18 5.28
CA ASN A 621 26.83 21.74 5.23
C ASN A 621 25.58 20.90 5.57
N GLY A 622 24.51 21.54 6.02
CA GLY A 622 23.23 20.89 6.29
C GLY A 622 22.43 20.63 5.00
N PRO A 623 21.37 19.80 5.06
CA PRO A 623 20.54 19.50 3.91
C PRO A 623 19.86 20.77 3.40
N ARG A 624 19.84 20.96 2.08
CA ARG A 624 19.24 22.13 1.44
C ARG A 624 17.75 21.93 1.25
N PRO A 625 16.97 23.02 1.08
CA PRO A 625 15.58 22.90 0.66
C PRO A 625 15.49 22.10 -0.65
N GLY A 626 14.64 21.08 -0.66
CA GLY A 626 14.52 20.10 -1.73
C GLY A 626 15.20 18.76 -1.44
N ASP A 627 16.26 18.74 -0.64
CA ASP A 627 16.98 17.50 -0.35
C ASP A 627 16.18 16.57 0.56
N ARG A 628 16.40 15.26 0.41
CA ARG A 628 15.94 14.25 1.37
C ARG A 628 16.50 14.59 2.77
N ALA A 629 15.63 14.64 3.78
CA ALA A 629 16.02 14.89 5.16
C ALA A 629 16.86 13.70 5.71
N PRO A 630 18.16 13.88 6.06
CA PRO A 630 18.97 12.83 6.65
C PRO A 630 18.37 12.33 7.96
N ASP A 631 18.36 11.02 8.19
CA ASP A 631 18.00 10.49 9.50
C ASP A 631 19.19 10.69 10.45
N VAL A 632 18.91 10.87 11.73
CA VAL A 632 19.95 10.94 12.77
C VAL A 632 19.56 10.06 13.94
N GLY A 633 20.55 9.40 14.54
CA GLY A 633 20.42 8.62 15.75
C GLY A 633 20.51 9.46 17.02
N GLY A 634 20.16 8.85 18.16
CA GLY A 634 20.55 9.39 19.47
C GLY A 634 19.71 10.54 20.02
N LEU A 635 18.53 10.81 19.45
CA LEU A 635 17.58 11.75 20.04
C LEU A 635 16.96 11.16 21.32
N ARG A 636 16.66 12.00 22.31
CA ARG A 636 16.07 11.56 23.59
C ARG A 636 14.83 12.36 23.93
N ARG A 637 13.81 11.67 24.42
CA ARG A 637 12.58 12.30 24.93
C ARG A 637 12.33 11.84 26.35
N GLN A 638 11.90 12.76 27.21
CA GLN A 638 11.56 12.42 28.60
C GLN A 638 10.50 11.31 28.64
N GLY A 639 10.77 10.27 29.45
CA GLY A 639 9.90 9.10 29.59
C GLY A 639 10.14 7.99 28.56
N VAL A 640 11.01 8.20 27.57
CA VAL A 640 11.38 7.18 26.58
C VAL A 640 12.71 6.53 26.96
N GLY A 641 12.70 5.21 27.21
CA GLY A 641 13.87 4.46 27.69
C GLY A 641 14.95 4.17 26.63
N HIS A 642 14.66 4.39 25.36
CA HIS A 642 15.57 4.14 24.22
C HIS A 642 15.83 5.44 23.44
N PRO A 643 16.94 5.54 22.68
CA PRO A 643 17.13 6.65 21.76
C PRO A 643 16.09 6.58 20.63
N LEU A 644 15.67 7.74 20.16
CA LEU A 644 14.81 7.94 19.01
C LEU A 644 15.67 8.31 17.80
N ARG A 645 15.19 7.94 16.62
CA ARG A 645 15.66 8.50 15.36
C ARG A 645 14.88 9.76 15.05
N LEU A 646 15.46 10.67 14.25
CA LEU A 646 14.70 11.80 13.72
C LEU A 646 13.46 11.33 12.97
N ARG A 647 13.59 10.23 12.24
CA ARG A 647 12.49 9.61 11.52
C ARG A 647 11.31 9.19 12.40
N ASP A 648 11.54 8.84 13.66
CA ASP A 648 10.44 8.51 14.56
C ASP A 648 9.56 9.74 14.87
N LEU A 649 10.09 10.95 14.66
CA LEU A 649 9.39 12.23 14.78
C LEU A 649 8.75 12.69 13.47
N THR A 650 9.40 12.43 12.33
CA THR A 650 8.98 12.96 11.02
C THR A 650 8.10 12.01 10.21
N ARG A 651 8.08 10.71 10.55
CA ARG A 651 7.20 9.74 9.89
C ARG A 651 5.73 10.06 10.15
N GLY A 652 4.88 9.82 9.15
CA GLY A 652 3.45 10.05 9.23
C GLY A 652 2.92 10.82 8.03
N THR A 653 1.76 11.46 8.20
CA THR A 653 1.04 12.09 7.09
C THR A 653 1.17 13.61 7.03
N ARG A 654 1.84 14.20 8.02
CA ARG A 654 1.93 15.65 8.27
C ARG A 654 3.33 16.19 7.99
N HIS A 655 3.42 17.51 7.80
CA HIS A 655 4.70 18.19 7.84
C HIS A 655 5.25 18.17 9.27
N THR A 656 6.55 18.22 9.43
CA THR A 656 7.20 18.29 10.74
C THR A 656 8.08 19.51 10.84
N LEU A 657 7.76 20.42 11.76
CA LEU A 657 8.56 21.58 12.10
C LEU A 657 9.53 21.22 13.23
N LEU A 658 10.82 21.19 12.91
CA LEU A 658 11.92 20.96 13.84
C LEU A 658 12.51 22.32 14.18
N VAL A 659 12.38 22.75 15.43
CA VAL A 659 13.00 23.97 15.94
C VAL A 659 14.20 23.56 16.78
N TYR A 660 15.38 24.06 16.49
CA TYR A 660 16.61 23.77 17.23
C TYR A 660 17.06 24.97 18.06
N ALA A 661 17.54 24.72 19.27
CA ALA A 661 18.23 25.71 20.09
C ALA A 661 19.40 25.09 20.87
N ASP A 662 20.51 25.83 20.96
CA ASP A 662 21.66 25.50 21.82
C ASP A 662 21.92 26.57 22.89
N GLY A 663 22.95 26.37 23.72
CA GLY A 663 23.28 27.26 24.84
C GLY A 663 23.68 28.70 24.43
N SER A 664 23.86 28.96 23.13
CA SER A 664 24.10 30.29 22.58
C SER A 664 22.82 30.99 22.07
N ALA A 665 21.67 30.29 22.07
CA ALA A 665 20.38 30.91 21.77
C ALA A 665 20.05 31.97 22.83
N ASP A 666 19.58 33.15 22.39
CA ASP A 666 19.13 34.18 23.32
C ASP A 666 17.79 33.81 23.98
N GLU A 667 17.53 34.37 25.17
CA GLU A 667 16.32 34.10 25.95
C GLU A 667 15.05 34.53 25.19
N ALA A 668 15.17 35.52 24.30
CA ALA A 668 14.11 35.99 23.43
C ALA A 668 13.74 34.96 22.34
N ALA A 669 14.71 34.25 21.76
CA ALA A 669 14.50 33.21 20.77
C ALA A 669 13.77 32.02 21.38
N LEU A 670 14.19 31.56 22.57
CA LEU A 670 13.50 30.49 23.30
C LEU A 670 12.06 30.87 23.68
N THR A 671 11.83 32.11 24.11
CA THR A 671 10.48 32.64 24.36
C THR A 671 9.65 32.74 23.08
N GLY A 672 10.29 33.07 21.95
CA GLY A 672 9.67 33.15 20.63
C GLY A 672 9.18 31.80 20.10
N VAL A 673 9.80 30.68 20.49
CA VAL A 673 9.42 29.33 20.05
C VAL A 673 7.98 28.99 20.43
N GLU A 674 7.52 29.34 21.64
CA GLU A 674 6.15 29.05 22.05
C GLU A 674 5.13 29.80 21.20
N LYS A 675 5.41 31.08 20.93
CA LYS A 675 4.57 31.90 20.05
C LYS A 675 4.56 31.36 18.63
N LEU A 676 5.72 30.99 18.09
CA LEU A 676 5.83 30.39 16.77
C LEU A 676 5.01 29.10 16.68
N TYR A 677 5.16 28.21 17.66
CA TYR A 677 4.41 26.95 17.71
C TYR A 677 2.90 27.19 17.80
N ALA A 678 2.47 28.15 18.63
CA ALA A 678 1.06 28.55 18.71
C ALA A 678 0.56 29.14 17.39
N ASP A 679 1.34 29.95 16.69
CA ASP A 679 1.01 30.53 15.38
C ASP A 679 0.84 29.43 14.33
N VAL A 680 1.80 28.50 14.26
CA VAL A 680 1.77 27.35 13.33
C VAL A 680 0.57 26.45 13.60
N ARG A 681 0.26 26.15 14.87
CA ARG A 681 -0.95 25.40 15.22
C ARG A 681 -2.23 26.15 14.84
N ARG A 682 -2.30 27.48 15.00
CA ARG A 682 -3.49 28.22 14.56
C ARG A 682 -3.68 28.19 13.05
N GLN A 683 -2.59 28.22 12.28
CA GLN A 683 -2.64 28.26 10.82
C GLN A 683 -2.83 26.89 10.17
N ALA A 684 -2.28 25.83 10.77
CA ALA A 684 -2.19 24.50 10.14
C ALA A 684 -2.22 23.34 11.17
N SER A 685 -2.99 23.47 12.26
CA SER A 685 -3.00 22.52 13.41
C SER A 685 -3.18 21.05 13.05
N GLU A 686 -3.83 20.76 11.92
CA GLU A 686 -4.08 19.38 11.49
C GLU A 686 -3.04 18.85 10.48
N GLU A 687 -2.12 19.71 10.01
CA GLU A 687 -1.20 19.42 8.89
C GLU A 687 0.28 19.51 9.27
N ILE A 688 0.60 20.07 10.45
CA ILE A 688 1.98 20.28 10.93
C ILE A 688 2.14 19.80 12.37
N ASP A 689 3.02 18.83 12.59
CA ASP A 689 3.56 18.49 13.90
C ASP A 689 4.81 19.34 14.17
N GLY A 690 5.10 19.66 15.43
CA GLY A 690 6.26 20.49 15.77
C GLY A 690 6.98 20.03 17.01
N TYR A 691 8.31 20.11 16.98
CA TYR A 691 9.21 19.64 18.02
C TYR A 691 10.28 20.69 18.31
N LEU A 692 10.62 20.85 19.59
CA LEU A 692 11.80 21.61 20.01
C LEU A 692 12.95 20.64 20.31
N LEU A 693 14.04 20.77 19.56
CA LEU A 693 15.28 20.03 19.71
C LEU A 693 16.29 20.90 20.47
N LEU A 694 16.79 20.38 21.59
CA LEU A 694 17.76 21.07 22.44
C LEU A 694 19.11 20.38 22.39
N SER A 695 20.18 21.17 22.30
CA SER A 695 21.55 20.67 22.42
C SER A 695 21.80 20.02 23.80
N PRO A 696 22.79 19.13 23.96
CA PRO A 696 23.03 18.41 25.22
C PRO A 696 23.21 19.30 26.45
N ASP A 697 23.76 20.50 26.24
CA ASP A 697 24.10 21.49 27.26
C ASP A 697 22.92 22.36 27.70
N VAL A 698 21.79 22.34 26.97
CA VAL A 698 20.58 23.08 27.35
C VAL A 698 19.64 22.19 28.16
N PRO A 699 19.35 22.51 29.43
CA PRO A 699 18.44 21.71 30.22
C PRO A 699 17.01 21.79 29.65
N ALA A 700 16.37 20.63 29.47
CA ALA A 700 14.99 20.54 29.01
C ALA A 700 14.05 21.33 29.96
N PRO A 701 13.33 22.34 29.45
CA PRO A 701 12.36 23.08 30.25
C PRO A 701 11.22 22.17 30.69
N ARG A 702 10.75 22.33 31.94
CA ARG A 702 9.71 21.46 32.51
C ARG A 702 8.30 21.70 31.96
N LEU A 703 8.06 22.87 31.36
CA LEU A 703 6.77 23.32 30.87
C LEU A 703 6.99 24.14 29.59
N LEU A 704 6.92 23.49 28.43
CA LEU A 704 6.86 24.14 27.14
C LEU A 704 5.68 23.58 26.35
N ALA A 705 5.04 24.44 25.56
CA ALA A 705 3.92 24.07 24.69
C ALA A 705 4.27 23.01 23.61
N PRO A 706 5.43 23.07 22.90
CA PRO A 706 5.83 22.00 21.99
C PRO A 706 6.45 20.79 22.72
N PRO A 707 6.29 19.56 22.18
CA PRO A 707 7.08 18.41 22.58
C PRO A 707 8.60 18.69 22.49
N VAL A 708 9.32 18.41 23.59
CA VAL A 708 10.77 18.63 23.69
C VAL A 708 11.52 17.33 23.45
N VAL A 709 12.59 17.42 22.66
CA VAL A 709 13.54 16.35 22.33
C VAL A 709 14.96 16.86 22.56
N GLN A 710 15.85 16.03 23.06
CA GLN A 710 17.25 16.36 23.31
C GLN A 710 18.13 15.67 22.26
N ASP A 711 19.00 16.43 21.59
CA ASP A 711 20.04 15.91 20.70
C ASP A 711 21.26 15.48 21.51
N THR A 712 21.14 14.42 22.30
CA THR A 712 22.19 14.04 23.28
C THR A 712 23.53 13.68 22.65
N GLY A 713 23.53 13.22 21.41
CA GLY A 713 24.74 12.89 20.66
C GLY A 713 25.35 14.06 19.88
N GLY A 714 24.63 15.18 19.74
CA GLY A 714 25.03 16.28 18.84
C GLY A 714 24.97 15.90 17.36
N GLU A 715 24.29 14.80 17.02
CA GLU A 715 24.23 14.26 15.67
C GLU A 715 23.31 15.11 14.81
N PHE A 716 22.17 15.54 15.35
CA PHE A 716 21.29 16.49 14.66
C PHE A 716 22.04 17.81 14.38
N ARG A 717 22.72 18.34 15.40
CA ARG A 717 23.54 19.55 15.28
C ARG A 717 24.55 19.47 14.13
N THR A 718 25.28 18.36 14.07
CA THR A 718 26.34 18.14 13.09
C THR A 718 25.77 17.93 11.69
N THR A 719 24.77 17.05 11.55
CA THR A 719 24.19 16.66 10.27
C THR A 719 23.35 17.76 9.63
N TYR A 720 22.65 18.56 10.44
CA TYR A 720 21.85 19.69 9.98
C TYR A 720 22.62 21.02 10.02
N ASP A 721 23.88 21.02 10.47
CA ASP A 721 24.78 22.19 10.53
C ASP A 721 24.16 23.40 11.26
N VAL A 722 23.41 23.12 12.35
CA VAL A 722 22.68 24.14 13.11
C VAL A 722 23.50 24.71 14.27
N SER A 723 23.32 26.00 14.56
CA SER A 723 23.92 26.69 15.70
C SER A 723 23.05 27.86 16.19
N GLY A 724 23.14 28.18 17.48
CA GLY A 724 22.28 29.20 18.10
C GLY A 724 20.83 28.75 18.09
N SER A 725 20.03 29.33 17.19
CA SER A 725 18.66 28.90 16.94
C SER A 725 18.42 28.70 15.45
N ALA A 726 17.73 27.62 15.08
CA ALA A 726 17.41 27.34 13.68
C ALA A 726 16.07 26.60 13.58
N LEU A 727 15.52 26.52 12.39
CA LEU A 727 14.39 25.65 12.12
C LEU A 727 14.53 24.93 10.77
N TYR A 728 13.94 23.74 10.72
CA TYR A 728 13.72 22.96 9.51
C TYR A 728 12.26 22.54 9.44
N LEU A 729 11.61 22.75 8.30
CA LEU A 729 10.29 22.19 7.99
C LEU A 729 10.49 21.00 7.05
N ILE A 730 10.17 19.80 7.52
CA ILE A 730 10.22 18.57 6.75
C ILE A 730 8.82 18.29 6.18
N ARG A 731 8.75 18.06 4.87
CA ARG A 731 7.52 17.70 4.16
C ARG A 731 7.06 16.28 4.53
N PRO A 732 5.77 15.93 4.34
CA PRO A 732 5.26 14.57 4.56
C PRO A 732 5.98 13.52 3.70
N ASP A 733 6.61 13.94 2.61
CA ASP A 733 7.37 13.05 1.75
C ASP A 733 8.85 12.87 2.18
N GLY A 734 9.26 13.48 3.30
CA GLY A 734 10.60 13.33 3.88
C GLY A 734 11.67 14.22 3.26
N HIS A 735 11.30 15.26 2.50
CA HIS A 735 12.24 16.27 1.99
C HIS A 735 12.17 17.56 2.80
N VAL A 736 13.28 18.31 2.83
CA VAL A 736 13.32 19.63 3.44
C VAL A 736 12.50 20.61 2.59
N GLY A 737 11.41 21.14 3.14
CA GLY A 737 10.63 22.20 2.50
C GLY A 737 11.19 23.59 2.79
N PHE A 738 11.53 23.86 4.06
CA PHE A 738 12.03 25.17 4.47
C PHE A 738 13.09 25.07 5.55
N ARG A 739 14.04 26.00 5.56
CA ARG A 739 15.00 26.14 6.67
C ARG A 739 15.34 27.59 6.97
N SER A 740 15.70 27.90 8.20
CA SER A 740 16.09 29.26 8.59
C SER A 740 17.05 29.27 9.77
N GLN A 741 18.05 30.15 9.72
CA GLN A 741 18.98 30.44 10.83
C GLN A 741 19.36 31.94 10.83
N PRO A 742 19.06 32.70 11.90
CA PRO A 742 18.27 32.31 13.08
C PRO A 742 16.80 32.02 12.72
N ILE A 743 15.96 31.68 13.71
CA ILE A 743 14.52 31.46 13.50
C ILE A 743 13.84 32.72 12.93
N ASP A 744 13.28 32.65 11.72
CA ASP A 744 12.41 33.68 11.14
C ASP A 744 10.95 33.17 10.98
N ALA A 745 10.08 33.60 11.89
CA ALA A 745 8.67 33.21 11.91
C ALA A 745 7.86 33.82 10.75
N ASP A 746 8.22 34.99 10.25
CA ASP A 746 7.50 35.65 9.15
C ASP A 746 7.88 35.00 7.81
N ALA A 747 9.14 34.62 7.63
CA ALA A 747 9.60 33.84 6.49
C ALA A 747 8.95 32.44 6.46
N LEU A 748 8.91 31.75 7.62
CA LEU A 748 8.18 30.49 7.73
C LEU A 748 6.70 30.67 7.38
N ARG A 749 6.04 31.69 7.92
CA ARG A 749 4.63 31.98 7.60
C ARG A 749 4.43 32.16 6.09
N LYS A 750 5.29 32.93 5.42
CA LYS A 750 5.23 33.10 3.95
C LYS A 750 5.41 31.78 3.22
N HIS A 751 6.34 30.93 3.67
CA HIS A 751 6.54 29.61 3.09
C HIS A 751 5.29 28.72 3.28
N LEU A 752 4.66 28.72 4.46
CA LEU A 752 3.44 27.95 4.69
C LEU A 752 2.28 28.38 3.77
N HIS A 753 2.23 29.64 3.29
CA HIS A 753 1.23 30.07 2.31
C HIS A 753 1.44 29.47 0.90
N LEU A 754 2.63 28.94 0.61
CA LEU A 754 2.90 28.20 -0.63
C LEU A 754 2.33 26.77 -0.56
N LEU A 755 2.10 26.27 0.65
CA LEU A 755 1.59 24.92 0.90
C LEU A 755 0.08 24.96 1.14
N PHE A 756 -0.35 25.87 2.02
CA PHE A 756 -1.72 26.03 2.47
C PHE A 756 -2.30 27.32 1.90
N GLY A 757 -3.42 27.25 1.17
CA GLY A 757 -4.14 28.43 0.73
C GLY A 757 -4.53 29.24 1.96
N GLY A 758 -4.10 30.52 2.02
CA GLY A 758 -4.12 31.35 3.24
C GLY A 758 -5.34 31.11 4.13
N ALA A 759 -5.09 30.92 5.43
CA ALA A 759 -6.07 30.49 6.41
C ALA A 759 -7.37 31.31 6.38
N ARG A 760 -8.51 30.64 6.61
CA ARG A 760 -9.80 31.28 6.89
C ARG A 760 -9.75 32.15 8.14
#